data_AF-A0A1F8MUL3-F1
#
_entry.id   AF-A0A1F8MUL3-F1
#
_cell.length_a   1.000
_cell.length_b   1.000
_cell.length_c   1.000
_cell.angle_alpha   90.00
_cell.angle_beta   90.00
_cell.angle_gamma   90.00
#
_symmetry.space_group_name_H-M   'P 1'
#
loop_
_entity.id
_entity.type
_entity.pdbx_description
1 polymer ?
#
loop_
_entity_poly.entity_id
_entity_poly.type
_entity_poly.pdbx_seq_one_letter_code
_entity_poly.pdbx_strand_id
1 'polypeptide(L)'
;MSSHLGGEGFSKFSIHKDAQEMLRVAQDEHIQTAWDRLAEQEPQCGYCTLGLSCRICAMGPCRIDPFGEGPQKGVCGADADIIVARNLARMIAAGASAHSDHGRDILEVLHETAKGDTTAYEITDVEKLKRLAKEYGVKVDHRKANEIAKDLAWEMMEDYGTRKNSVTFVGRAPKARRDLWAKLGITPRGIDRENVETLHRTHMGVDNDYVNILLHALRTSLSDGWGGSMIATELSDVLFGTPKPIRSEINLGVLRTDEVNIALHGHNPVLSDVIVRAAQDPKLLKLARDKGAKGINLVGLCCTGNELLMRRGIHMAGNHLMQELVITTGALEMMIVDYQCIMPSVTDVAKCFHTKVVSTADKAKFPGATHVSFDPRRGMEIGHDLVRSAIENYPNRIVERVRIPDKPMEMMGGFSVEAILAALGGTPAPLVEAIAKGQIRGAVGVVGCNNPKIRQDYGHVTLTRRLIENDVLVVVTGCAAVANGKAGQMKPESADMAGPGLKAVCKALGIPPVLHMGSCVDNVRILVLAAALADHLGVDIDALPLAGAAPEWYSEKALSIGAYVVASGIYTVVGVQPPIFGSPNVVNLLAGGLENVVGACFAVEPDPEKAAVLIRRHIEKKRKGLKLPFVDPDTIAMPSASA
;
A
#
# COMPACT_ATOMS: atom_id res chain seq x y z
N MET A 1 8.78 24.62 -12.77
CA MET A 1 8.37 24.09 -14.09
C MET A 1 8.52 25.08 -15.28
N SER A 2 8.69 26.40 -15.07
CA SER A 2 8.53 27.40 -16.15
C SER A 2 9.62 27.45 -17.24
N SER A 3 10.75 26.74 -17.11
CA SER A 3 11.85 26.79 -18.09
C SER A 3 12.00 25.54 -19.00
N HIS A 4 11.25 24.45 -18.77
CA HIS A 4 11.54 23.15 -19.40
C HIS A 4 10.31 22.32 -19.82
N LEU A 5 9.25 22.93 -20.33
CA LEU A 5 8.24 22.17 -21.08
C LEU A 5 8.76 21.96 -22.51
N GLY A 6 9.37 20.80 -22.77
CA GLY A 6 9.68 20.35 -24.14
C GLY A 6 8.41 20.04 -24.94
N GLY A 7 8.55 19.42 -26.13
CA GLY A 7 7.43 19.13 -27.04
C GLY A 7 6.29 18.27 -26.46
N GLU A 8 6.52 17.53 -25.37
CA GLU A 8 5.51 16.71 -24.68
C GLU A 8 4.69 17.45 -23.61
N GLY A 9 5.00 18.72 -23.30
CA GLY A 9 4.24 19.49 -22.31
C GLY A 9 4.13 18.78 -20.94
N PHE A 10 2.91 18.70 -20.39
CA PHE A 10 2.63 18.04 -19.11
C PHE A 10 2.50 16.52 -19.22
N SER A 11 2.40 15.95 -20.42
CA SER A 11 2.25 14.50 -20.57
C SER A 11 3.49 13.75 -20.09
N LYS A 12 4.66 14.40 -20.02
CA LYS A 12 5.89 13.81 -19.46
C LYS A 12 5.79 13.47 -17.96
N PHE A 13 4.90 14.14 -17.20
CA PHE A 13 4.80 13.97 -15.75
C PHE A 13 3.77 12.92 -15.33
N SER A 14 2.70 12.76 -16.11
CA SER A 14 1.62 11.82 -15.81
C SER A 14 0.97 11.31 -17.10
N ILE A 15 0.51 10.06 -17.11
CA ILE A 15 -0.29 9.53 -18.21
C ILE A 15 -1.75 10.02 -18.18
N HIS A 16 -2.20 10.58 -17.05
CA HIS A 16 -3.60 10.94 -16.85
C HIS A 16 -3.89 12.40 -17.16
N LYS A 17 -5.00 12.65 -17.87
CA LYS A 17 -5.41 13.99 -18.32
C LYS A 17 -5.76 14.91 -17.15
N ASP A 18 -6.52 14.42 -16.18
CA ASP A 18 -6.83 15.13 -14.93
C ASP A 18 -5.58 15.69 -14.21
N ALA A 19 -4.51 14.90 -14.11
CA ALA A 19 -3.24 15.34 -13.55
C ALA A 19 -2.56 16.40 -14.43
N GLN A 20 -2.50 16.18 -15.74
CA GLN A 20 -1.90 17.13 -16.70
C GLN A 20 -2.60 18.49 -16.66
N GLU A 21 -3.92 18.51 -16.54
CA GLU A 21 -4.70 19.74 -16.47
C GLU A 21 -4.46 20.48 -15.15
N MET A 22 -4.43 19.78 -14.02
CA MET A 22 -4.14 20.42 -12.73
C MET A 22 -2.68 20.88 -12.61
N LEU A 23 -1.73 20.20 -13.25
CA LEU A 23 -0.35 20.67 -13.36
C LEU A 23 -0.25 21.97 -14.17
N ARG A 24 -1.07 22.11 -15.22
CA ARG A 24 -1.19 23.36 -15.97
C ARG A 24 -1.75 24.48 -15.09
N VAL A 25 -2.82 24.23 -14.35
CA VAL A 25 -3.38 25.20 -13.39
C VAL A 25 -2.33 25.59 -12.34
N ALA A 26 -1.62 24.62 -11.77
CA ALA A 26 -0.57 24.87 -10.80
C ALA A 26 0.56 25.74 -11.40
N GLN A 27 0.95 25.50 -12.65
CA GLN A 27 1.93 26.33 -13.34
C GLN A 27 1.41 27.76 -13.56
N ASP A 28 0.18 27.91 -14.07
CA ASP A 28 -0.45 29.20 -14.39
C ASP A 28 -0.65 30.05 -13.12
N GLU A 29 -0.92 29.42 -11.98
CA GLU A 29 -1.10 30.08 -10.68
C GLU A 29 0.15 30.10 -9.79
N HIS A 30 1.31 29.69 -10.32
CA HIS A 30 2.59 29.64 -9.61
C HIS A 30 2.58 28.81 -8.31
N ILE A 31 1.82 27.72 -8.29
CA ILE A 31 1.73 26.77 -7.19
C ILE A 31 2.78 25.68 -7.39
N GLN A 32 3.73 25.59 -6.47
CA GLN A 32 4.79 24.58 -6.52
C GLN A 32 4.24 23.18 -6.17
N THR A 33 4.57 22.19 -7.00
CA THR A 33 4.17 20.78 -6.83
C THR A 33 5.35 19.86 -6.50
N ALA A 34 5.08 18.59 -6.22
CA ALA A 34 6.11 17.57 -5.99
C ALA A 34 7.13 17.45 -7.13
N TRP A 35 6.71 17.66 -8.38
CA TRP A 35 7.61 17.62 -9.54
C TRP A 35 8.54 18.84 -9.60
N ASP A 36 8.06 20.04 -9.22
CA ASP A 36 8.91 21.23 -9.13
C ASP A 36 9.97 21.06 -8.05
N ARG A 37 9.57 20.56 -6.88
CA ARG A 37 10.48 20.30 -5.76
C ARG A 37 11.50 19.22 -6.08
N LEU A 38 11.13 18.21 -6.87
CA LEU A 38 12.11 17.23 -7.37
C LEU A 38 13.14 17.89 -8.29
N ALA A 39 12.70 18.72 -9.24
CA ALA A 39 13.61 19.41 -10.15
C ALA A 39 14.61 20.32 -9.41
N GLU A 40 14.19 20.97 -8.31
CA GLU A 40 15.07 21.76 -7.44
C GLU A 40 16.07 20.91 -6.63
N GLN A 41 15.77 19.63 -6.41
CA GLN A 41 16.65 18.69 -5.72
C GLN A 41 17.66 18.02 -6.68
N GLU A 42 17.54 18.24 -7.99
CA GLU A 42 18.41 17.61 -8.99
C GLU A 42 19.64 18.47 -9.35
N PRO A 43 20.83 17.84 -9.53
CA PRO A 43 21.11 16.43 -9.29
C PRO A 43 21.19 16.09 -7.79
N GLN A 44 20.54 14.99 -7.39
CA GLN A 44 20.56 14.52 -6.01
C GLN A 44 21.94 13.98 -5.60
N CYS A 45 22.23 13.96 -4.28
CA CYS A 45 23.51 13.47 -3.76
C CYS A 45 23.79 11.99 -4.14
N GLY A 46 24.90 11.75 -4.85
CA GLY A 46 25.32 10.41 -5.29
C GLY A 46 25.58 9.43 -4.13
N TYR A 47 26.23 9.88 -3.05
CA TYR A 47 26.48 9.02 -1.87
C TYR A 47 25.17 8.55 -1.21
N CYS A 48 24.16 9.43 -1.11
CA CYS A 48 22.85 9.06 -0.56
C CYS A 48 22.12 8.09 -1.49
N THR A 49 22.14 8.36 -2.81
CA THR A 49 21.47 7.53 -3.81
C THR A 49 22.10 6.14 -3.93
N LEU A 50 23.40 6.00 -3.67
CA LEU A 50 24.10 4.71 -3.62
C LEU A 50 24.01 4.00 -2.26
N GLY A 51 23.54 4.68 -1.20
CA GLY A 51 23.50 4.16 0.16
C GLY A 51 24.82 4.23 0.94
N LEU A 52 25.81 4.97 0.43
CA LEU A 52 27.19 5.08 0.94
C LEU A 52 27.40 6.19 1.97
N SER A 53 26.33 6.79 2.49
CA SER A 53 26.40 7.80 3.57
C SER A 53 25.89 7.21 4.88
N CYS A 54 26.68 7.34 5.95
CA CYS A 54 26.30 6.91 7.30
C CYS A 54 26.25 8.10 8.27
N ARG A 55 25.15 8.23 9.02
CA ARG A 55 24.91 9.30 10.01
C ARG A 55 24.45 8.77 11.37
N ILE A 56 24.79 7.52 11.68
CA ILE A 56 24.27 6.81 12.86
C ILE A 56 24.88 7.33 14.18
N CYS A 57 26.07 7.96 14.13
CA CYS A 57 26.73 8.51 15.32
C CYS A 57 27.48 9.81 15.01
N ALA A 58 27.85 10.55 16.07
CA ALA A 58 28.51 11.85 15.99
C ALA A 58 30.00 11.83 15.64
N MET A 59 30.63 10.64 15.50
CA MET A 59 31.96 10.55 14.89
C MET A 59 31.92 10.84 13.37
N GLY A 60 30.77 10.60 12.75
CA GLY A 60 30.52 10.94 11.35
C GLY A 60 30.07 12.41 11.16
N PRO A 61 29.38 12.72 10.04
CA PRO A 61 28.90 11.80 9.02
C PRO A 61 30.04 11.16 8.21
N CYS A 62 29.93 9.87 7.93
CA CYS A 62 30.89 9.14 7.10
C CYS A 62 30.35 8.98 5.68
N ARG A 63 31.24 9.01 4.69
CA ARG A 63 30.96 8.70 3.28
C ARG A 63 31.99 7.70 2.79
N ILE A 64 31.53 6.67 2.08
CA ILE A 64 32.41 5.70 1.42
C ILE A 64 32.53 6.10 -0.05
N ASP A 65 33.76 6.22 -0.52
CA ASP A 65 34.02 6.54 -1.92
C ASP A 65 33.72 5.33 -2.81
N PRO A 66 32.79 5.45 -3.80
CA PRO A 66 32.37 4.31 -4.62
C PRO A 66 33.45 3.82 -5.61
N PHE A 67 34.51 4.61 -5.86
CA PHE A 67 35.53 4.28 -6.86
C PHE A 67 36.82 3.74 -6.25
N GLY A 68 36.92 3.69 -4.92
CA GLY A 68 38.13 3.23 -4.24
C GLY A 68 39.21 4.32 -4.08
N GLU A 69 38.98 5.52 -4.59
CA GLU A 69 39.97 6.60 -4.61
C GLU A 69 39.98 7.41 -3.30
N GLY A 70 38.86 7.36 -2.56
CA GLY A 70 38.67 8.01 -1.27
C GLY A 70 38.50 7.03 -0.10
N PRO A 71 37.98 7.51 1.06
CA PRO A 71 37.78 6.69 2.24
C PRO A 71 36.94 5.44 1.97
N GLN A 72 37.47 4.26 2.32
CA GLN A 72 36.81 2.96 2.14
C GLN A 72 36.11 2.45 3.41
N LYS A 73 36.28 3.17 4.52
CA LYS A 73 35.65 2.86 5.80
C LYS A 73 35.21 4.15 6.49
N GLY A 74 34.12 4.07 7.25
CA GLY A 74 33.77 5.09 8.23
C GLY A 74 34.75 5.12 9.41
N VAL A 75 34.62 6.11 10.29
CA VAL A 75 35.52 6.28 11.45
C VAL A 75 35.56 5.04 12.35
N CYS A 76 34.44 4.33 12.52
CA CYS A 76 34.38 3.11 13.31
C CYS A 76 34.84 1.85 12.56
N GLY A 77 35.34 1.98 11.33
CA GLY A 77 35.80 0.86 10.50
C GLY A 77 34.73 0.16 9.66
N ALA A 78 33.46 0.59 9.70
CA ALA A 78 32.40 0.04 8.87
C ALA A 78 32.61 0.38 7.39
N ASP A 79 32.54 -0.63 6.51
CA ASP A 79 32.67 -0.51 5.06
C ASP A 79 31.32 -0.23 4.36
N ALA A 80 31.33 -0.24 3.03
CA ALA A 80 30.14 -0.06 2.20
C ALA A 80 29.04 -1.09 2.51
N ASP A 81 29.39 -2.37 2.67
CA ASP A 81 28.42 -3.46 2.87
C ASP A 81 27.66 -3.27 4.17
N ILE A 82 28.38 -2.99 5.26
CA ILE A 82 27.79 -2.76 6.58
C ILE A 82 26.91 -1.50 6.55
N ILE A 83 27.40 -0.40 5.97
CA ILE A 83 26.66 0.87 5.93
C ILE A 83 25.38 0.72 5.11
N VAL A 84 25.46 0.13 3.92
CA VAL A 84 24.30 -0.09 3.04
C VAL A 84 23.28 -1.01 3.72
N ALA A 85 23.71 -2.13 4.30
CA ALA A 85 22.81 -3.06 4.98
C ALA A 85 22.11 -2.42 6.18
N ARG A 86 22.83 -1.63 7.00
CA ARG A 86 22.23 -0.90 8.13
C ARG A 86 21.22 0.14 7.67
N ASN A 87 21.54 0.91 6.63
CA ASN A 87 20.65 1.91 6.07
C ASN A 87 19.35 1.26 5.57
N LEU A 88 19.46 0.17 4.78
CA LEU A 88 18.30 -0.57 4.31
C LEU A 88 17.48 -1.17 5.45
N ALA A 89 18.12 -1.79 6.43
CA ALA A 89 17.43 -2.38 7.58
C ALA A 89 16.65 -1.32 8.38
N ARG A 90 17.21 -0.12 8.58
CA ARG A 90 16.50 0.99 9.23
C ARG A 90 15.30 1.48 8.41
N MET A 91 15.43 1.56 7.08
CA MET A 91 14.30 1.90 6.21
C MET A 91 13.19 0.84 6.32
N ILE A 92 13.54 -0.45 6.30
CA ILE A 92 12.56 -1.54 6.49
C ILE A 92 11.89 -1.44 7.86
N ALA A 93 12.65 -1.22 8.93
CA ALA A 93 12.09 -1.06 10.29
C ALA A 93 11.16 0.16 10.41
N ALA A 94 11.48 1.28 9.76
CA ALA A 94 10.58 2.44 9.72
C ALA A 94 9.27 2.11 8.98
N GLY A 95 9.35 1.42 7.84
CA GLY A 95 8.19 0.92 7.10
C GLY A 95 7.32 -0.02 7.93
N ALA A 96 7.95 -1.02 8.55
CA ALA A 96 7.30 -1.98 9.43
C ALA A 96 6.67 -1.32 10.66
N SER A 97 7.33 -0.30 11.23
CA SER A 97 6.82 0.46 12.38
C SER A 97 5.57 1.27 12.01
N ALA A 98 5.49 1.82 10.79
CA ALA A 98 4.32 2.54 10.32
C ALA A 98 3.10 1.62 10.16
N HIS A 99 3.27 0.38 9.69
CA HIS A 99 2.17 -0.60 9.66
C HIS A 99 1.86 -1.19 11.04
N SER A 100 2.88 -1.42 11.88
CA SER A 100 2.71 -1.83 13.29
C SER A 100 1.78 -0.85 14.02
N ASP A 101 2.08 0.43 13.94
CA ASP A 101 1.36 1.44 14.71
C ASP A 101 -0.06 1.70 14.18
N HIS A 102 -0.27 1.51 12.87
CA HIS A 102 -1.63 1.45 12.29
C HIS A 102 -2.42 0.26 12.85
N GLY A 103 -1.84 -0.95 12.82
CA GLY A 103 -2.50 -2.14 13.38
C GLY A 103 -2.81 -1.99 14.87
N ARG A 104 -1.93 -1.32 15.63
CA ARG A 104 -2.13 -1.02 17.05
C ARG A 104 -3.31 -0.08 17.29
N ASP A 105 -3.43 0.99 16.51
CA ASP A 105 -4.55 1.94 16.66
C ASP A 105 -5.91 1.23 16.49
N ILE A 106 -6.03 0.35 15.49
CA ILE A 106 -7.26 -0.41 15.26
C ILE A 106 -7.51 -1.41 16.39
N LEU A 107 -6.46 -2.06 16.89
CA LEU A 107 -6.54 -2.99 18.01
C LEU A 107 -6.99 -2.30 19.31
N GLU A 108 -6.46 -1.10 19.59
CA GLU A 108 -6.87 -0.30 20.74
C GLU A 108 -8.34 0.13 20.61
N VAL A 109 -8.77 0.58 19.43
CA VAL A 109 -10.19 0.91 19.17
C VAL A 109 -11.09 -0.31 19.33
N LEU A 110 -10.69 -1.50 18.85
CA LEU A 110 -11.44 -2.74 19.09
C LEU A 110 -11.59 -3.00 20.60
N HIS A 111 -10.51 -2.84 21.36
CA HIS A 111 -10.52 -3.07 22.80
C HIS A 111 -11.46 -2.10 23.54
N GLU A 112 -11.48 -0.83 23.16
CA GLU A 112 -12.40 0.16 23.72
C GLU A 112 -13.85 -0.09 23.28
N THR A 113 -14.06 -0.47 22.01
CA THR A 113 -15.39 -0.86 21.49
C THR A 113 -15.95 -2.03 22.28
N ALA A 114 -15.11 -3.02 22.57
CA ALA A 114 -15.48 -4.20 23.35
C ALA A 114 -15.90 -3.86 24.80
N LYS A 115 -15.39 -2.77 25.38
CA LYS A 115 -15.82 -2.27 26.70
C LYS A 115 -17.13 -1.48 26.66
N GLY A 116 -17.55 -1.03 25.47
CA GLY A 116 -18.68 -0.12 25.31
C GLY A 116 -18.30 1.35 25.53
N ASP A 117 -17.01 1.69 25.46
CA ASP A 117 -16.51 3.04 25.77
C ASP A 117 -16.52 3.97 24.54
N THR A 118 -16.72 3.42 23.33
CA THR A 118 -16.72 4.20 22.08
C THR A 118 -18.13 4.65 21.70
N THR A 119 -18.26 5.85 21.12
CA THR A 119 -19.57 6.37 20.65
C THR A 119 -19.86 6.07 19.19
N ALA A 120 -18.85 5.62 18.44
CA ALA A 120 -18.93 5.50 17.00
C ALA A 120 -18.55 4.11 16.47
N TYR A 121 -18.40 3.08 17.29
CA TYR A 121 -18.00 1.76 16.76
C TYR A 121 -18.83 0.63 17.34
N GLU A 122 -19.01 -0.39 16.53
CA GLU A 122 -19.61 -1.66 16.89
C GLU A 122 -18.86 -2.79 16.17
N ILE A 123 -19.03 -4.02 16.63
CA ILE A 123 -18.48 -5.20 15.96
C ILE A 123 -19.43 -5.57 14.82
N THR A 124 -19.03 -5.29 13.58
CA THR A 124 -19.88 -5.49 12.40
C THR A 124 -19.76 -6.90 11.81
N ASP A 125 -18.56 -7.51 11.83
CA ASP A 125 -18.36 -8.89 11.37
C ASP A 125 -18.06 -9.85 12.55
N VAL A 126 -19.13 -10.28 13.20
CA VAL A 126 -19.09 -11.19 14.36
C VAL A 126 -18.53 -12.58 13.98
N GLU A 127 -18.79 -13.05 12.77
CA GLU A 127 -18.30 -14.37 12.34
C GLU A 127 -16.79 -14.34 12.09
N LYS A 128 -16.28 -13.26 11.51
CA LYS A 128 -14.84 -13.03 11.39
C LYS A 128 -14.17 -12.89 12.76
N LEU A 129 -14.76 -12.13 13.67
CA LEU A 129 -14.29 -12.04 15.06
C LEU A 129 -14.15 -13.44 15.70
N LYS A 130 -15.16 -14.30 15.57
CA LYS A 130 -15.13 -15.66 16.13
C LYS A 130 -14.05 -16.54 15.48
N ARG A 131 -13.79 -16.39 14.18
CA ARG A 131 -12.69 -17.12 13.50
C ARG A 131 -11.34 -16.71 14.07
N LEU A 132 -11.09 -15.41 14.16
CA LEU A 132 -9.85 -14.87 14.74
C LEU A 132 -9.67 -15.28 16.21
N ALA A 133 -10.75 -15.21 17.01
CA ALA A 133 -10.74 -15.67 18.39
C ALA A 133 -10.28 -17.15 18.51
N LYS A 134 -10.77 -18.03 17.63
CA LYS A 134 -10.33 -19.43 17.60
C LYS A 134 -8.86 -19.56 17.22
N GLU A 135 -8.35 -18.79 16.25
CA GLU A 135 -6.93 -18.77 15.88
C GLU A 135 -6.02 -18.37 17.06
N TYR A 136 -6.49 -17.46 17.93
CA TYR A 136 -5.79 -17.03 19.13
C TYR A 136 -6.09 -17.89 20.38
N GLY A 137 -6.86 -18.97 20.24
CA GLY A 137 -7.21 -19.85 21.37
C GLY A 137 -8.22 -19.26 22.36
N VAL A 138 -8.92 -18.18 21.99
CA VAL A 138 -9.98 -17.57 22.78
C VAL A 138 -11.28 -18.36 22.61
N LYS A 139 -11.90 -18.75 23.73
CA LYS A 139 -13.19 -19.47 23.72
C LYS A 139 -14.29 -18.56 23.20
N VAL A 140 -15.18 -19.08 22.35
CA VAL A 140 -16.27 -18.32 21.72
C VAL A 140 -17.67 -18.82 22.06
N ASP A 141 -17.81 -20.06 22.52
CA ASP A 141 -19.13 -20.70 22.68
C ASP A 141 -19.93 -20.04 23.81
N HIS A 142 -21.19 -19.71 23.52
CA HIS A 142 -22.13 -19.05 24.44
C HIS A 142 -21.67 -17.69 25.01
N ARG A 143 -20.75 -17.00 24.32
CA ARG A 143 -20.24 -15.68 24.73
C ARG A 143 -20.77 -14.56 23.86
N LYS A 144 -20.87 -13.36 24.43
CA LYS A 144 -21.22 -12.15 23.67
C LYS A 144 -20.04 -11.69 22.82
N ALA A 145 -20.32 -11.06 21.67
CA ALA A 145 -19.28 -10.56 20.77
C ALA A 145 -18.28 -9.62 21.48
N ASN A 146 -18.76 -8.70 22.31
CA ASN A 146 -17.91 -7.80 23.09
C ASN A 146 -16.97 -8.53 24.07
N GLU A 147 -17.43 -9.61 24.70
CA GLU A 147 -16.59 -10.41 25.60
C GLU A 147 -15.49 -11.13 24.83
N ILE A 148 -15.83 -11.69 23.66
CA ILE A 148 -14.86 -12.34 22.76
C ILE A 148 -13.84 -11.31 22.26
N ALA A 149 -14.28 -10.14 21.81
CA ALA A 149 -13.42 -9.08 21.31
C ALA A 149 -12.47 -8.54 22.38
N LYS A 150 -12.92 -8.41 23.63
CA LYS A 150 -12.06 -7.95 24.73
C LYS A 150 -10.90 -8.92 24.97
N ASP A 151 -11.17 -10.22 25.05
CA ASP A 151 -10.14 -11.24 25.26
C ASP A 151 -9.23 -11.37 24.05
N LEU A 152 -9.79 -11.37 22.83
CA LEU A 152 -9.02 -11.39 21.59
C LEU A 152 -8.07 -10.21 21.52
N ALA A 153 -8.54 -9.00 21.85
CA ALA A 153 -7.70 -7.82 21.83
C ALA A 153 -6.50 -7.97 22.78
N TRP A 154 -6.71 -8.54 23.96
CA TRP A 154 -5.63 -8.78 24.93
C TRP A 154 -4.59 -9.79 24.40
N GLU A 155 -5.03 -10.88 23.78
CA GLU A 155 -4.14 -11.88 23.18
C GLU A 155 -3.39 -11.35 21.94
N MET A 156 -4.01 -10.45 21.17
CA MET A 156 -3.38 -9.74 20.04
C MET A 156 -2.38 -8.68 20.50
N MET A 157 -2.62 -7.99 21.62
CA MET A 157 -1.65 -7.04 22.19
C MET A 157 -0.32 -7.71 22.52
N GLU A 158 -0.32 -8.99 22.91
CA GLU A 158 0.91 -9.73 23.15
C GLU A 158 1.71 -10.04 21.86
N ASP A 159 1.11 -9.98 20.66
CA ASP A 159 1.90 -10.03 19.42
C ASP A 159 2.80 -8.79 19.24
N TYR A 160 2.49 -7.67 19.90
CA TYR A 160 3.37 -6.50 19.98
C TYR A 160 4.39 -6.61 21.12
N GLY A 161 4.21 -7.59 22.02
CA GLY A 161 5.02 -7.80 23.21
C GLY A 161 6.32 -8.58 22.96
N THR A 162 6.80 -9.22 24.02
CA THR A 162 8.11 -9.91 24.04
C THR A 162 8.04 -11.34 24.58
N ARG A 163 6.88 -11.81 25.05
CA ARG A 163 6.75 -13.13 25.70
C ARG A 163 6.55 -14.25 24.69
N LYS A 164 6.00 -13.95 23.51
CA LYS A 164 5.79 -14.93 22.44
C LYS A 164 7.10 -15.28 21.74
N ASN A 165 7.19 -16.53 21.31
CA ASN A 165 8.28 -17.03 20.47
C ASN A 165 7.99 -16.88 18.96
N SER A 166 6.74 -16.57 18.62
CA SER A 166 6.26 -16.27 17.26
C SER A 166 5.00 -15.42 17.37
N VAL A 167 4.83 -14.44 16.47
CA VAL A 167 3.53 -13.78 16.31
C VAL A 167 2.49 -14.81 15.82
N THR A 168 1.24 -14.72 16.29
CA THR A 168 0.23 -15.77 16.09
C THR A 168 -0.04 -16.07 14.62
N PHE A 169 -0.16 -15.04 13.77
CA PHE A 169 -0.52 -15.19 12.36
C PHE A 169 0.54 -15.85 11.48
N VAL A 170 1.77 -16.03 11.96
CA VAL A 170 2.76 -16.91 11.29
C VAL A 170 2.17 -18.29 11.04
N GLY A 171 1.27 -18.77 11.91
CA GLY A 171 0.58 -20.05 11.78
C GLY A 171 -0.21 -20.24 10.47
N ARG A 172 -0.57 -19.14 9.78
CA ARG A 172 -1.26 -19.18 8.49
C ARG A 172 -0.33 -19.51 7.32
N ALA A 173 0.99 -19.37 7.48
CA ALA A 173 1.94 -19.74 6.44
C ALA A 173 2.09 -21.28 6.36
N PRO A 174 2.33 -21.84 5.16
CA PRO A 174 2.51 -23.28 4.99
C PRO A 174 3.61 -23.83 5.89
N LYS A 175 3.49 -25.10 6.30
CA LYS A 175 4.45 -25.71 7.22
C LYS A 175 5.89 -25.61 6.71
N ALA A 176 6.12 -25.87 5.42
CA ALA A 176 7.44 -25.78 4.79
C ALA A 176 8.06 -24.38 4.96
N ARG A 177 7.26 -23.32 4.76
CA ARG A 177 7.68 -21.92 4.93
C ARG A 177 8.09 -21.62 6.36
N ARG A 178 7.28 -22.06 7.33
CA ARG A 178 7.56 -21.87 8.76
C ARG A 178 8.81 -22.62 9.22
N ASP A 179 8.99 -23.85 8.75
CA ASP A 179 10.19 -24.65 9.05
C ASP A 179 11.45 -23.97 8.50
N LEU A 180 11.36 -23.40 7.29
CA LEU A 180 12.45 -22.63 6.69
C LEU A 180 12.78 -21.37 7.51
N TRP A 181 11.78 -20.58 7.89
CA TRP A 181 11.99 -19.40 8.72
C TRP A 181 12.62 -19.75 10.08
N ALA A 182 12.20 -20.85 10.69
CA ALA A 182 12.78 -21.34 11.95
C ALA A 182 14.25 -21.73 11.75
N LYS A 183 14.58 -22.46 10.67
CA LYS A 183 15.96 -22.84 10.32
C LYS A 183 16.87 -21.62 10.10
N LEU A 184 16.34 -20.58 9.47
CA LEU A 184 17.07 -19.34 9.18
C LEU A 184 17.12 -18.38 10.39
N GLY A 185 16.35 -18.63 11.46
CA GLY A 185 16.23 -17.73 12.60
C GLY A 185 15.44 -16.45 12.32
N ILE A 186 14.63 -16.43 11.25
CA ILE A 186 13.86 -15.26 10.81
C ILE A 186 12.37 -15.30 11.15
N THR A 187 11.91 -16.29 11.93
CA THR A 187 10.54 -16.30 12.47
C THR A 187 10.30 -15.03 13.30
N PRO A 188 9.30 -14.19 12.97
CA PRO A 188 9.03 -12.96 13.71
C PRO A 188 8.41 -13.27 15.08
N ARG A 189 8.96 -12.69 16.15
CA ARG A 189 8.62 -13.05 17.54
C ARG A 189 7.70 -12.03 18.20
N GLY A 190 7.83 -10.75 17.84
CA GLY A 190 6.98 -9.68 18.32
C GLY A 190 7.09 -8.46 17.41
N ILE A 191 5.96 -7.83 17.09
CA ILE A 191 5.85 -6.77 16.07
C ILE A 191 6.78 -5.60 16.41
N ASP A 192 6.76 -5.11 17.66
CA ASP A 192 7.66 -4.01 18.07
C ASP A 192 9.06 -4.49 18.39
N ARG A 193 9.18 -5.72 18.89
CA ARG A 193 10.47 -6.32 19.24
C ARG A 193 11.43 -6.33 18.05
N GLU A 194 10.97 -6.72 16.86
CA GLU A 194 11.86 -6.80 15.71
C GLU A 194 12.31 -5.42 15.21
N ASN A 195 11.43 -4.40 15.31
CA ASN A 195 11.78 -3.00 15.02
C ASN A 195 12.83 -2.47 15.99
N VAL A 196 12.64 -2.69 17.30
CA VAL A 196 13.61 -2.29 18.34
C VAL A 196 14.95 -3.02 18.16
N GLU A 197 14.93 -4.33 17.89
CA GLU A 197 16.16 -5.10 17.66
C GLU A 197 16.89 -4.63 16.39
N THR A 198 16.17 -4.17 15.35
CA THR A 198 16.81 -3.57 14.16
C THR A 198 17.55 -2.29 14.52
N LEU A 199 16.93 -1.40 15.30
CA LEU A 199 17.59 -0.16 15.73
C LEU A 199 18.82 -0.43 16.60
N HIS A 200 18.75 -1.45 17.47
CA HIS A 200 19.89 -1.93 18.25
C HIS A 200 21.00 -2.48 17.35
N ARG A 201 20.70 -3.46 16.47
CA ARG A 201 21.69 -4.08 15.56
C ARG A 201 22.41 -3.07 14.69
N THR A 202 21.70 -2.05 14.23
CA THR A 202 22.24 -1.01 13.37
C THR A 202 22.95 0.12 14.12
N HIS A 203 22.98 0.10 15.45
CA HIS A 203 23.81 1.01 16.25
C HIS A 203 25.31 0.75 15.98
N MET A 204 26.13 1.78 16.16
CA MET A 204 27.58 1.67 16.05
C MET A 204 28.12 0.57 16.98
N GLY A 205 28.95 -0.34 16.45
CA GLY A 205 29.62 -1.38 17.23
C GLY A 205 28.77 -2.61 17.58
N VAL A 206 27.57 -2.76 17.01
CA VAL A 206 26.70 -3.91 17.28
C VAL A 206 26.80 -4.94 16.17
N ASP A 207 25.89 -4.92 15.19
CA ASP A 207 25.92 -5.87 14.08
C ASP A 207 26.78 -5.30 12.94
N ASN A 208 27.84 -5.99 12.58
CA ASN A 208 28.81 -5.60 11.55
C ASN A 208 28.94 -6.68 10.46
N ASP A 209 27.96 -7.57 10.36
CA ASP A 209 27.86 -8.56 9.29
C ASP A 209 26.63 -8.23 8.43
N TYR A 210 26.85 -7.89 7.15
CA TYR A 210 25.77 -7.41 6.29
C TYR A 210 24.71 -8.49 6.03
N VAL A 211 25.08 -9.78 6.04
CA VAL A 211 24.14 -10.90 5.84
C VAL A 211 23.22 -11.04 7.06
N ASN A 212 23.78 -11.02 8.27
CA ASN A 212 23.05 -11.11 9.53
C ASN A 212 22.10 -9.91 9.72
N ILE A 213 22.55 -8.70 9.36
CA ILE A 213 21.70 -7.51 9.34
C ILE A 213 20.51 -7.70 8.40
N LEU A 214 20.75 -8.19 7.18
CA LEU A 214 19.70 -8.38 6.18
C LEU A 214 18.74 -9.51 6.53
N LEU A 215 19.21 -10.60 7.15
CA LEU A 215 18.33 -11.66 7.69
C LEU A 215 17.40 -11.09 8.78
N HIS A 216 17.91 -10.23 9.66
CA HIS A 216 17.07 -9.55 10.64
C HIS A 216 16.12 -8.52 10.01
N ALA A 217 16.52 -7.88 8.91
CA ALA A 217 15.64 -7.01 8.14
C ALA A 217 14.47 -7.81 7.52
N LEU A 218 14.73 -9.01 6.99
CA LEU A 218 13.67 -9.93 6.55
C LEU A 218 12.75 -10.32 7.71
N ARG A 219 13.29 -10.68 8.88
CA ARG A 219 12.50 -10.97 10.08
C ARG A 219 11.60 -9.80 10.49
N THR A 220 12.14 -8.58 10.46
CA THR A 220 11.41 -7.34 10.78
C THR A 220 10.29 -7.08 9.79
N SER A 221 10.53 -7.32 8.49
CA SER A 221 9.46 -7.23 7.49
C SER A 221 8.39 -8.31 7.69
N LEU A 222 8.77 -9.54 8.07
CA LEU A 222 7.81 -10.61 8.36
C LEU A 222 6.92 -10.27 9.57
N SER A 223 7.43 -9.54 10.58
CA SER A 223 6.61 -9.07 11.70
C SER A 223 5.63 -7.96 11.31
N ASP A 224 5.86 -7.27 10.20
CA ASP A 224 4.88 -6.40 9.56
C ASP A 224 3.83 -7.22 8.79
N GLY A 225 4.24 -7.96 7.76
CA GLY A 225 3.31 -8.67 6.86
C GLY A 225 2.47 -9.75 7.56
N TRP A 226 3.09 -10.56 8.43
CA TRP A 226 2.41 -11.61 9.22
C TRP A 226 2.08 -11.16 10.65
N GLY A 227 2.09 -9.85 10.90
CA GLY A 227 1.82 -9.25 12.21
C GLY A 227 1.05 -7.96 12.06
N GLY A 228 1.73 -6.81 12.13
CA GLY A 228 1.11 -5.47 12.15
C GLY A 228 0.09 -5.23 11.04
N SER A 229 0.45 -5.47 9.78
CA SER A 229 -0.46 -5.30 8.64
C SER A 229 -1.63 -6.31 8.65
N MET A 230 -1.39 -7.54 9.12
CA MET A 230 -2.43 -8.57 9.22
C MET A 230 -3.43 -8.23 10.33
N ILE A 231 -2.96 -7.77 11.49
CA ILE A 231 -3.83 -7.26 12.56
C ILE A 231 -4.65 -6.07 12.05
N ALA A 232 -4.02 -5.09 11.36
CA ALA A 232 -4.73 -3.95 10.80
C ALA A 232 -5.86 -4.38 9.85
N THR A 233 -5.57 -5.28 8.93
CA THR A 233 -6.51 -5.79 7.92
C THR A 233 -7.67 -6.56 8.56
N GLU A 234 -7.35 -7.55 9.40
CA GLU A 234 -8.34 -8.44 10.00
C GLU A 234 -9.28 -7.70 10.94
N LEU A 235 -8.74 -6.77 11.75
CA LEU A 235 -9.55 -6.00 12.69
C LEU A 235 -10.33 -4.87 12.02
N SER A 236 -9.81 -4.29 10.93
CA SER A 236 -10.59 -3.37 10.11
C SER A 236 -11.83 -4.05 9.54
N ASP A 237 -11.71 -5.31 9.11
CA ASP A 237 -12.86 -6.06 8.63
C ASP A 237 -13.85 -6.40 9.76
N VAL A 238 -13.37 -6.68 10.97
CA VAL A 238 -14.23 -6.91 12.15
C VAL A 238 -15.02 -5.65 12.54
N LEU A 239 -14.37 -4.48 12.52
CA LEU A 239 -14.99 -3.22 12.95
C LEU A 239 -15.83 -2.57 11.84
N PHE A 240 -15.35 -2.59 10.60
CA PHE A 240 -15.95 -1.81 9.50
C PHE A 240 -16.64 -2.68 8.45
N GLY A 241 -16.55 -3.99 8.57
CA GLY A 241 -17.15 -4.99 7.69
C GLY A 241 -16.17 -5.53 6.67
N THR A 242 -16.23 -6.85 6.43
CA THR A 242 -15.42 -7.51 5.39
C THR A 242 -15.83 -7.01 4.00
N PRO A 243 -14.88 -6.51 3.17
CA PRO A 243 -15.17 -6.00 1.84
C PRO A 243 -15.89 -7.01 0.94
N LYS A 244 -16.81 -6.51 0.09
CA LYS A 244 -17.54 -7.27 -0.93
C LYS A 244 -17.49 -6.50 -2.26
N PRO A 245 -17.63 -7.18 -3.41
CA PRO A 245 -17.57 -6.51 -4.71
C PRO A 245 -18.54 -5.34 -4.79
N ILE A 246 -18.01 -4.16 -5.12
CA ILE A 246 -18.76 -2.90 -5.13
C ILE A 246 -18.30 -2.02 -6.29
N ARG A 247 -19.25 -1.31 -6.92
CA ARG A 247 -18.93 -0.30 -7.94
C ARG A 247 -18.62 1.04 -7.28
N SER A 248 -17.65 1.77 -7.82
CA SER A 248 -17.33 3.14 -7.44
C SER A 248 -16.81 3.90 -8.67
N GLU A 249 -16.48 5.17 -8.46
CA GLU A 249 -15.89 6.05 -9.45
C GLU A 249 -14.51 6.52 -8.97
N ILE A 250 -13.63 6.86 -9.92
CA ILE A 250 -12.25 7.30 -9.66
C ILE A 250 -11.81 8.40 -10.60
N ASN A 251 -10.81 9.18 -10.17
CA ASN A 251 -10.21 10.39 -10.78
C ASN A 251 -10.76 11.70 -10.20
N LEU A 252 -10.17 12.85 -10.56
CA LEU A 252 -10.60 14.15 -10.01
C LEU A 252 -12.04 14.54 -10.41
N GLY A 253 -12.59 13.96 -11.46
CA GLY A 253 -13.97 14.17 -11.92
C GLY A 253 -15.03 13.72 -10.91
N VAL A 254 -14.66 12.95 -9.87
CA VAL A 254 -15.55 12.54 -8.78
C VAL A 254 -15.91 13.70 -7.82
N LEU A 255 -15.20 14.83 -7.91
CA LEU A 255 -15.57 16.06 -7.19
C LEU A 255 -16.86 16.65 -7.80
N ARG A 256 -17.62 17.39 -6.98
CA ARG A 256 -18.88 18.00 -7.40
C ARG A 256 -18.83 19.52 -7.26
N THR A 257 -19.23 20.24 -8.31
CA THR A 257 -19.27 21.71 -8.29
C THR A 257 -20.36 22.27 -7.40
N ASP A 258 -21.39 21.48 -7.09
CA ASP A 258 -22.59 21.88 -6.37
C ASP A 258 -22.78 21.18 -5.01
N GLU A 259 -21.77 20.46 -4.52
CA GLU A 259 -21.76 19.82 -3.20
C GLU A 259 -20.50 20.20 -2.41
N VAL A 260 -20.55 20.02 -1.08
CA VAL A 260 -19.40 20.19 -0.18
C VAL A 260 -18.47 19.00 -0.35
N ASN A 261 -17.32 19.18 -0.98
CA ASN A 261 -16.28 18.17 -1.16
C ASN A 261 -15.36 18.09 0.07
N ILE A 262 -15.27 16.89 0.65
CA ILE A 262 -14.37 16.57 1.76
C ILE A 262 -13.48 15.40 1.34
N ALA A 263 -12.18 15.60 1.37
CA ALA A 263 -11.19 14.57 1.07
C ALA A 263 -10.75 13.88 2.36
N LEU A 264 -10.77 12.55 2.34
CA LEU A 264 -10.29 11.68 3.42
C LEU A 264 -8.95 11.10 2.95
N HIS A 265 -7.86 11.54 3.58
CA HIS A 265 -6.49 11.23 3.16
C HIS A 265 -5.66 10.65 4.31
N GLY A 266 -4.73 9.77 3.97
CA GLY A 266 -3.91 9.03 4.91
C GLY A 266 -4.21 7.54 4.88
N HIS A 267 -4.37 6.89 6.04
CA HIS A 267 -4.32 5.41 6.14
C HIS A 267 -5.37 4.76 7.03
N ASN A 268 -5.75 5.36 8.14
CA ASN A 268 -6.52 4.69 9.17
C ASN A 268 -8.03 4.87 8.93
N PRO A 269 -8.81 3.77 8.79
CA PRO A 269 -10.23 3.86 8.54
C PRO A 269 -11.03 4.37 9.74
N VAL A 270 -10.49 4.29 10.97
CA VAL A 270 -11.17 4.63 12.24
C VAL A 270 -11.93 5.96 12.13
N LEU A 271 -11.24 7.10 12.00
CA LEU A 271 -11.96 8.38 11.86
C LEU A 271 -12.73 8.48 10.54
N SER A 272 -12.15 8.00 9.44
CA SER A 272 -12.73 8.21 8.12
C SER A 272 -14.13 7.58 7.98
N ASP A 273 -14.37 6.42 8.59
CA ASP A 273 -15.69 5.75 8.64
C ASP A 273 -16.70 6.51 9.53
N VAL A 274 -16.22 7.21 10.55
CA VAL A 274 -17.04 8.14 11.35
C VAL A 274 -17.47 9.34 10.52
N ILE A 275 -16.57 9.90 9.69
CA ILE A 275 -16.92 11.01 8.79
C ILE A 275 -17.97 10.57 7.76
N VAL A 276 -17.89 9.35 7.23
CA VAL A 276 -18.93 8.81 6.33
C VAL A 276 -20.30 8.83 6.98
N ARG A 277 -20.40 8.42 8.25
CA ARG A 277 -21.68 8.43 8.98
C ARG A 277 -22.14 9.84 9.32
N ALA A 278 -21.23 10.71 9.75
CA ALA A 278 -21.53 12.12 10.03
C ALA A 278 -22.07 12.85 8.78
N ALA A 279 -21.48 12.62 7.60
CA ALA A 279 -21.93 13.23 6.35
C ALA A 279 -23.34 12.81 5.92
N GLN A 280 -23.87 11.72 6.47
CA GLN A 280 -25.24 11.24 6.22
C GLN A 280 -26.26 11.80 7.22
N ASP A 281 -25.84 12.54 8.27
CA ASP A 281 -26.76 13.09 9.26
C ASP A 281 -27.73 14.11 8.60
N PRO A 282 -29.06 13.92 8.73
CA PRO A 282 -30.06 14.81 8.13
C PRO A 282 -29.90 16.29 8.50
N LYS A 283 -29.40 16.61 9.70
CA LYS A 283 -29.14 17.98 10.16
C LYS A 283 -27.96 18.60 9.41
N LEU A 284 -26.89 17.82 9.18
CA LEU A 284 -25.73 18.29 8.42
C LEU A 284 -26.05 18.44 6.93
N LEU A 285 -26.82 17.50 6.35
CA LEU A 285 -27.33 17.63 4.98
C LEU A 285 -28.26 18.84 4.83
N LYS A 286 -29.10 19.14 5.83
CA LYS A 286 -29.90 20.37 5.86
C LYS A 286 -29.02 21.60 5.92
N LEU A 287 -28.00 21.61 6.78
CA LEU A 287 -27.06 22.73 6.89
C LEU A 287 -26.32 22.96 5.56
N ALA A 288 -25.89 21.91 4.86
CA ALA A 288 -25.28 22.02 3.54
C ALA A 288 -26.20 22.75 2.55
N ARG A 289 -27.49 22.39 2.52
CA ARG A 289 -28.52 23.08 1.73
C ARG A 289 -28.72 24.53 2.15
N ASP A 290 -28.78 24.81 3.45
CA ASP A 290 -28.90 26.16 3.99
C ASP A 290 -27.68 27.04 3.62
N LYS A 291 -26.51 26.43 3.39
CA LYS A 291 -25.27 27.08 2.91
C LYS A 291 -25.12 27.08 1.38
N GLY A 292 -26.11 26.60 0.63
CA GLY A 292 -26.16 26.66 -0.83
C GLY A 292 -25.55 25.45 -1.57
N ALA A 293 -25.18 24.38 -0.87
CA ALA A 293 -24.75 23.11 -1.48
C ALA A 293 -25.93 22.15 -1.62
N LYS A 294 -25.98 21.32 -2.66
CA LYS A 294 -27.01 20.28 -2.83
C LYS A 294 -26.82 19.09 -1.88
N GLY A 295 -25.59 18.84 -1.47
CA GLY A 295 -25.20 17.70 -0.66
C GLY A 295 -23.78 17.81 -0.11
N ILE A 296 -23.28 16.69 0.39
CA ILE A 296 -21.93 16.52 0.89
C ILE A 296 -21.31 15.35 0.11
N ASN A 297 -20.21 15.63 -0.57
CA ASN A 297 -19.46 14.67 -1.36
C ASN A 297 -18.19 14.28 -0.61
N LEU A 298 -18.06 13.00 -0.28
CA LEU A 298 -16.83 12.46 0.32
C LEU A 298 -16.00 11.79 -0.75
N VAL A 299 -14.70 12.08 -0.76
CA VAL A 299 -13.75 11.47 -1.70
C VAL A 299 -12.53 10.92 -0.97
N GLY A 300 -12.04 9.78 -1.41
CA GLY A 300 -10.86 9.13 -0.87
C GLY A 300 -9.57 9.60 -1.55
N LEU A 301 -8.48 9.62 -0.77
CA LEU A 301 -7.11 9.72 -1.26
C LEU A 301 -6.25 8.64 -0.61
N CYS A 302 -5.32 8.07 -1.39
CA CYS A 302 -4.36 7.06 -0.90
C CYS A 302 -5.04 5.88 -0.16
N CYS A 303 -4.50 5.44 0.98
CA CYS A 303 -4.91 4.19 1.61
C CYS A 303 -6.25 4.29 2.34
N THR A 304 -6.52 5.36 3.09
CA THR A 304 -7.83 5.54 3.74
C THR A 304 -8.95 5.63 2.69
N GLY A 305 -8.67 6.25 1.54
CA GLY A 305 -9.57 6.20 0.39
C GLY A 305 -9.83 4.78 -0.11
N ASN A 306 -8.81 3.91 -0.14
CA ASN A 306 -8.96 2.51 -0.53
C ASN A 306 -9.82 1.76 0.50
N GLU A 307 -9.60 1.97 1.80
CA GLU A 307 -10.39 1.33 2.86
C GLU A 307 -11.88 1.66 2.74
N LEU A 308 -12.20 2.93 2.49
CA LEU A 308 -13.57 3.41 2.32
C LEU A 308 -14.20 2.97 1.01
N LEU A 309 -13.43 2.95 -0.09
CA LEU A 309 -13.90 2.41 -1.36
C LEU A 309 -14.29 0.94 -1.20
N MET A 310 -13.42 0.14 -0.59
CA MET A 310 -13.60 -1.30 -0.42
C MET A 310 -14.84 -1.67 0.41
N ARG A 311 -15.24 -0.83 1.38
CA ARG A 311 -16.32 -1.14 2.33
C ARG A 311 -17.59 -0.33 2.14
N ARG A 312 -17.48 0.91 1.67
CA ARG A 312 -18.58 1.87 1.58
C ARG A 312 -18.84 2.36 0.16
N GLY A 313 -17.98 2.03 -0.80
CA GLY A 313 -18.12 2.48 -2.19
C GLY A 313 -17.84 3.98 -2.38
N ILE A 314 -17.13 4.60 -1.43
CA ILE A 314 -16.70 6.00 -1.55
C ILE A 314 -15.81 6.14 -2.79
N HIS A 315 -16.00 7.23 -3.53
CA HIS A 315 -15.25 7.53 -4.74
C HIS A 315 -13.81 7.92 -4.42
N MET A 316 -12.88 7.63 -5.32
CA MET A 316 -11.46 7.89 -5.11
C MET A 316 -11.00 9.07 -5.99
N ALA A 317 -10.59 10.18 -5.38
CA ALA A 317 -10.12 11.34 -6.14
C ALA A 317 -8.73 11.10 -6.78
N GLY A 318 -7.85 10.34 -6.10
CA GLY A 318 -6.52 10.08 -6.64
C GLY A 318 -5.56 9.38 -5.68
N ASN A 319 -4.35 9.14 -6.19
CA ASN A 319 -3.24 8.48 -5.50
C ASN A 319 -2.24 9.49 -4.93
N HIS A 320 -1.02 9.02 -4.61
CA HIS A 320 -0.01 9.79 -3.89
C HIS A 320 0.32 11.14 -4.55
N LEU A 321 0.52 11.17 -5.87
CA LEU A 321 0.89 12.41 -6.58
C LEU A 321 -0.32 13.29 -6.96
N MET A 322 -1.54 12.86 -6.65
CA MET A 322 -2.76 13.65 -6.86
C MET A 322 -3.15 14.49 -5.64
N GLN A 323 -2.52 14.28 -4.48
CA GLN A 323 -2.94 14.92 -3.22
C GLN A 323 -2.77 16.46 -3.19
N GLU A 324 -1.83 17.01 -3.98
CA GLU A 324 -1.74 18.46 -4.17
C GLU A 324 -2.75 18.91 -5.24
N LEU A 325 -2.85 18.15 -6.32
CA LEU A 325 -3.66 18.47 -7.50
C LEU A 325 -5.17 18.48 -7.21
N VAL A 326 -5.64 17.66 -6.27
CA VAL A 326 -7.03 17.69 -5.81
C VAL A 326 -7.40 19.02 -5.14
N ILE A 327 -6.45 19.66 -4.43
CA ILE A 327 -6.64 21.00 -3.84
C ILE A 327 -6.61 22.04 -4.97
N THR A 328 -5.69 21.88 -5.94
CA THR A 328 -5.55 22.75 -7.12
C THR A 328 -6.84 22.84 -7.97
N THR A 329 -7.76 21.88 -7.85
CA THR A 329 -9.09 21.99 -8.49
C THR A 329 -9.90 23.19 -7.99
N GLY A 330 -9.54 23.77 -6.83
CA GLY A 330 -10.28 24.85 -6.20
C GLY A 330 -11.65 24.44 -5.62
N ALA A 331 -12.02 23.17 -5.71
CA ALA A 331 -13.35 22.66 -5.33
C ALA A 331 -13.39 22.00 -3.94
N LEU A 332 -12.26 21.86 -3.26
CA LEU A 332 -12.16 21.09 -2.02
C LEU A 332 -12.32 21.98 -0.78
N GLU A 333 -13.35 21.75 0.04
CA GLU A 333 -13.56 22.53 1.26
C GLU A 333 -12.63 22.12 2.38
N MET A 334 -12.41 20.81 2.51
CA MET A 334 -11.62 20.26 3.59
C MET A 334 -10.88 19.00 3.16
N MET A 335 -9.61 18.91 3.57
CA MET A 335 -8.83 17.68 3.56
C MET A 335 -8.60 17.25 5.01
N ILE A 336 -9.18 16.13 5.39
CA ILE A 336 -9.00 15.52 6.71
C ILE A 336 -7.88 14.49 6.58
N VAL A 337 -6.84 14.63 7.39
CA VAL A 337 -5.63 13.81 7.33
C VAL A 337 -5.32 13.15 8.67
N ASP A 338 -4.87 11.90 8.64
CA ASP A 338 -4.32 11.20 9.81
C ASP A 338 -2.78 11.22 9.78
N TYR A 339 -2.14 10.16 9.31
CA TYR A 339 -0.71 9.95 9.25
C TYR A 339 -0.29 9.19 7.98
N GLN A 340 1.02 9.27 7.69
CA GLN A 340 1.74 8.59 6.62
C GLN A 340 1.33 9.03 5.19
N CYS A 341 2.33 9.22 4.32
CA CYS A 341 2.18 9.62 2.91
C CYS A 341 1.44 10.95 2.62
N ILE A 342 1.06 11.70 3.67
CA ILE A 342 0.56 13.07 3.57
C ILE A 342 1.76 13.99 3.39
N MET A 343 1.89 14.57 2.20
CA MET A 343 2.94 15.53 1.92
C MET A 343 2.68 16.81 2.73
N PRO A 344 3.66 17.35 3.46
CA PRO A 344 3.44 18.59 4.22
C PRO A 344 3.05 19.76 3.31
N SER A 345 3.47 19.73 2.04
CA SER A 345 3.11 20.74 1.04
C SER A 345 1.62 20.86 0.76
N VAL A 346 0.77 19.89 1.16
CA VAL A 346 -0.69 20.07 1.04
C VAL A 346 -1.18 21.26 1.86
N THR A 347 -0.50 21.62 2.97
CA THR A 347 -0.85 22.84 3.73
C THR A 347 -0.40 24.10 3.02
N ASP A 348 0.69 24.05 2.24
CA ASP A 348 1.15 25.17 1.43
C ASP A 348 0.23 25.41 0.24
N VAL A 349 -0.15 24.35 -0.49
CA VAL A 349 -1.10 24.43 -1.60
C VAL A 349 -2.48 24.91 -1.10
N ALA A 350 -2.93 24.45 0.06
CA ALA A 350 -4.21 24.86 0.64
C ALA A 350 -4.28 26.37 0.94
N LYS A 351 -3.16 27.03 1.28
CA LYS A 351 -3.12 28.51 1.49
C LYS A 351 -3.47 29.30 0.24
N CYS A 352 -3.32 28.70 -0.95
CA CYS A 352 -3.69 29.33 -2.22
C CYS A 352 -5.20 29.30 -2.48
N PHE A 353 -5.98 28.56 -1.68
CA PHE A 353 -7.42 28.37 -1.84
C PHE A 353 -8.16 28.57 -0.51
N HIS A 354 -9.45 28.24 -0.49
CA HIS A 354 -10.26 28.22 0.72
C HIS A 354 -10.11 26.93 1.53
N THR A 355 -9.48 25.90 0.96
CA THR A 355 -9.38 24.56 1.53
C THR A 355 -8.79 24.57 2.93
N LYS A 356 -9.46 23.90 3.88
CA LYS A 356 -8.92 23.65 5.22
C LYS A 356 -8.22 22.30 5.25
N VAL A 357 -6.96 22.26 5.69
CA VAL A 357 -6.30 21.00 6.05
C VAL A 357 -6.47 20.78 7.55
N VAL A 358 -7.02 19.63 7.92
CA VAL A 358 -7.25 19.24 9.32
C VAL A 358 -6.54 17.95 9.64
N SER A 359 -5.56 17.98 10.54
CA SER A 359 -4.88 16.76 11.02
C SER A 359 -5.53 16.23 12.29
N THR A 360 -5.68 14.91 12.40
CA THR A 360 -6.48 14.31 13.48
C THR A 360 -5.77 13.29 14.34
N ALA A 361 -4.64 12.74 13.89
CA ALA A 361 -3.81 11.87 14.69
C ALA A 361 -2.77 12.68 15.47
N ASP A 362 -2.66 12.48 16.79
CA ASP A 362 -1.65 13.17 17.61
C ASP A 362 -0.21 12.84 17.21
N LYS A 363 -0.01 11.69 16.57
CA LYS A 363 1.26 11.22 16.00
C LYS A 363 1.74 12.07 14.81
N ALA A 364 0.85 12.84 14.18
CA ALA A 364 1.14 13.62 12.98
C ALA A 364 0.47 15.01 13.00
N LYS A 365 1.29 16.04 13.21
CA LYS A 365 0.88 17.45 13.18
C LYS A 365 1.58 18.14 12.02
N PHE A 366 0.84 18.98 11.30
CA PHE A 366 1.32 19.65 10.09
C PHE A 366 1.28 21.16 10.31
N PRO A 367 2.42 21.87 10.23
CA PRO A 367 2.42 23.32 10.23
C PRO A 367 1.47 23.88 9.16
N GLY A 368 0.60 24.82 9.56
CA GLY A 368 -0.43 25.38 8.68
C GLY A 368 -1.75 24.61 8.63
N ALA A 369 -1.84 23.41 9.22
CA ALA A 369 -3.11 22.71 9.40
C ALA A 369 -3.77 23.06 10.75
N THR A 370 -5.10 22.96 10.81
CA THR A 370 -5.80 22.89 12.10
C THR A 370 -5.64 21.48 12.66
N HIS A 371 -5.37 21.35 13.95
CA HIS A 371 -5.29 20.04 14.60
C HIS A 371 -6.51 19.78 15.48
N VAL A 372 -7.17 18.64 15.27
CA VAL A 372 -8.31 18.16 16.07
C VAL A 372 -8.02 16.72 16.46
N SER A 373 -7.52 16.50 17.67
CA SER A 373 -7.21 15.15 18.17
C SER A 373 -8.45 14.26 18.13
N PHE A 374 -8.30 13.09 17.50
CA PHE A 374 -9.36 12.10 17.42
C PHE A 374 -9.40 11.24 18.69
N ASP A 375 -10.55 11.24 19.37
CA ASP A 375 -10.86 10.35 20.48
C ASP A 375 -12.04 9.43 20.08
N PRO A 376 -11.86 8.10 20.01
CA PRO A 376 -12.94 7.16 19.64
C PRO A 376 -14.14 7.19 20.62
N ARG A 377 -13.96 7.68 21.85
CA ARG A 377 -15.04 7.90 22.83
C ARG A 377 -15.93 9.08 22.45
N ARG A 378 -15.41 10.03 21.68
CA ARG A 378 -16.13 11.21 21.16
C ARG A 378 -16.21 11.21 19.64
N GLY A 379 -16.04 10.05 19.00
CA GLY A 379 -15.89 9.95 17.56
C GLY A 379 -16.99 10.67 16.78
N MET A 380 -18.27 10.39 17.09
CA MET A 380 -19.40 11.01 16.37
C MET A 380 -19.48 12.52 16.57
N GLU A 381 -19.17 13.02 17.77
CA GLU A 381 -19.13 14.46 18.07
C GLU A 381 -18.07 15.15 17.19
N ILE A 382 -16.84 14.62 17.20
CA ILE A 382 -15.73 15.12 16.39
C ILE A 382 -16.07 15.04 14.91
N GLY A 383 -16.65 13.94 14.45
CA GLY A 383 -17.07 13.78 13.06
C GLY A 383 -18.10 14.82 12.63
N HIS A 384 -19.09 15.09 13.48
CA HIS A 384 -20.10 16.13 13.23
C HIS A 384 -19.48 17.52 13.15
N ASP A 385 -18.54 17.83 14.04
CA ASP A 385 -17.88 19.14 14.08
C ASP A 385 -16.99 19.36 12.85
N LEU A 386 -16.26 18.34 12.41
CA LEU A 386 -15.44 18.41 11.20
C LEU A 386 -16.30 18.60 9.94
N VAL A 387 -17.36 17.80 9.78
CA VAL A 387 -18.27 17.93 8.63
C VAL A 387 -18.98 19.29 8.65
N ARG A 388 -19.44 19.76 9.82
CA ARG A 388 -20.01 21.11 9.98
C ARG A 388 -19.02 22.18 9.55
N SER A 389 -17.78 22.11 9.99
CA SER A 389 -16.72 23.08 9.65
C SER A 389 -16.39 23.10 8.15
N ALA A 390 -16.48 21.95 7.47
CA ALA A 390 -16.35 21.87 6.01
C ALA A 390 -17.55 22.52 5.30
N ILE A 391 -18.77 22.24 5.74
CA ILE A 391 -19.99 22.87 5.20
C ILE A 391 -19.97 24.38 5.38
N GLU A 392 -19.55 24.86 6.54
CA GLU A 392 -19.42 26.29 6.82
C GLU A 392 -18.31 26.96 5.98
N ASN A 393 -17.38 26.17 5.44
CA ASN A 393 -16.34 26.66 4.54
C ASN A 393 -16.77 26.72 3.07
N TYR A 394 -17.83 25.99 2.68
CA TYR A 394 -18.32 25.96 1.29
C TYR A 394 -18.60 27.34 0.68
N PRO A 395 -19.22 28.31 1.40
CA PRO A 395 -19.40 29.67 0.87
C PRO A 395 -18.11 30.42 0.57
N ASN A 396 -16.96 29.99 1.11
CA ASN A 396 -15.65 30.59 0.83
C ASN A 396 -15.01 30.04 -0.45
N ARG A 397 -15.63 29.05 -1.11
CA ARG A 397 -15.17 28.52 -2.39
C ARG A 397 -15.12 29.64 -3.43
N ILE A 398 -13.95 29.83 -4.03
CA ILE A 398 -13.73 30.82 -5.10
C ILE A 398 -14.22 30.20 -6.42
N VAL A 399 -15.50 30.41 -6.73
CA VAL A 399 -16.23 29.72 -7.83
C VAL A 399 -15.51 29.87 -9.18
N GLU A 400 -14.98 31.05 -9.48
CA GLU A 400 -14.25 31.37 -10.71
C GLU A 400 -12.92 30.60 -10.86
N ARG A 401 -12.35 30.07 -9.77
CA ARG A 401 -11.14 29.23 -9.76
C ARG A 401 -11.44 27.74 -9.71
N VAL A 402 -12.71 27.33 -9.67
CA VAL A 402 -13.08 25.91 -9.70
C VAL A 402 -12.77 25.32 -11.08
N ARG A 403 -11.93 24.28 -11.10
CA ARG A 403 -11.51 23.53 -12.28
C ARG A 403 -11.50 22.04 -11.94
N ILE A 404 -12.62 21.37 -12.15
CA ILE A 404 -12.71 19.90 -12.01
C ILE A 404 -12.47 19.29 -13.40
N PRO A 405 -11.34 18.58 -13.62
CA PRO A 405 -11.02 18.02 -14.92
C PRO A 405 -11.69 16.66 -15.15
N ASP A 406 -11.89 16.32 -16.42
CA ASP A 406 -12.43 15.03 -16.88
C ASP A 406 -13.81 14.63 -16.30
N LYS A 407 -14.33 13.49 -16.77
CA LYS A 407 -15.49 12.81 -16.18
C LYS A 407 -15.00 11.67 -15.27
N PRO A 408 -15.76 11.30 -14.22
CA PRO A 408 -15.46 10.12 -13.41
C PRO A 408 -15.25 8.86 -14.25
N MET A 409 -14.27 8.03 -13.86
CA MET A 409 -14.05 6.70 -14.44
C MET A 409 -14.70 5.64 -13.54
N GLU A 410 -15.54 4.78 -14.09
CA GLU A 410 -16.11 3.66 -13.34
C GLU A 410 -15.06 2.59 -13.01
N MET A 411 -15.18 2.01 -11.82
CA MET A 411 -14.37 0.87 -11.40
C MET A 411 -15.14 -0.06 -10.46
N MET A 412 -14.64 -1.28 -10.30
CA MET A 412 -15.09 -2.25 -9.32
C MET A 412 -13.98 -2.52 -8.30
N GLY A 413 -14.32 -2.41 -7.02
CA GLY A 413 -13.46 -2.78 -5.90
C GLY A 413 -14.08 -3.83 -5.00
N GLY A 414 -13.50 -4.05 -3.82
CA GLY A 414 -14.08 -4.88 -2.76
C GLY A 414 -13.74 -6.37 -2.82
N PHE A 415 -12.62 -6.76 -3.44
CA PHE A 415 -12.21 -8.17 -3.53
C PHE A 415 -11.36 -8.60 -2.32
N SER A 416 -12.01 -8.82 -1.18
CA SER A 416 -11.41 -9.53 -0.04
C SER A 416 -11.13 -11.01 -0.37
N VAL A 417 -10.32 -11.70 0.44
CA VAL A 417 -10.11 -13.15 0.29
C VAL A 417 -11.45 -13.88 0.42
N GLU A 418 -12.29 -13.47 1.36
CA GLU A 418 -13.63 -14.01 1.57
C GLU A 418 -14.53 -13.80 0.34
N ALA A 419 -14.51 -12.62 -0.27
CA ALA A 419 -15.27 -12.35 -1.48
C ALA A 419 -14.80 -13.21 -2.67
N ILE A 420 -13.47 -13.35 -2.83
CA ILE A 420 -12.87 -14.19 -3.88
C ILE A 420 -13.28 -15.65 -3.66
N LEU A 421 -13.10 -16.19 -2.45
CA LEU A 421 -13.47 -17.58 -2.15
C LEU A 421 -14.97 -17.82 -2.31
N ALA A 422 -15.82 -16.87 -1.89
CA ALA A 422 -17.26 -16.97 -2.08
C ALA A 422 -17.63 -17.03 -3.58
N ALA A 423 -17.01 -16.22 -4.42
CA ALA A 423 -17.20 -16.25 -5.88
C ALA A 423 -16.72 -17.57 -6.51
N LEU A 424 -15.77 -18.26 -5.87
CA LEU A 424 -15.25 -19.57 -6.26
C LEU A 424 -16.00 -20.74 -5.58
N GLY A 425 -17.17 -20.52 -4.97
CA GLY A 425 -17.95 -21.60 -4.35
C GLY A 425 -17.42 -22.06 -2.97
N GLY A 426 -16.64 -21.22 -2.29
CA GLY A 426 -16.18 -21.40 -0.91
C GLY A 426 -14.79 -22.01 -0.75
N THR A 427 -14.13 -22.42 -1.83
CA THR A 427 -12.78 -23.02 -1.78
C THR A 427 -11.89 -22.44 -2.89
N PRO A 428 -10.54 -22.52 -2.77
CA PRO A 428 -9.64 -22.08 -3.84
C PRO A 428 -9.60 -23.05 -5.03
N ALA A 429 -10.28 -24.19 -4.98
CA ALA A 429 -10.16 -25.25 -5.98
C ALA A 429 -10.44 -24.78 -7.43
N PRO A 430 -11.47 -23.97 -7.72
CA PRO A 430 -11.70 -23.52 -9.09
C PRO A 430 -10.59 -22.60 -9.64
N LEU A 431 -9.97 -21.79 -8.78
CA LEU A 431 -8.81 -20.97 -9.15
C LEU A 431 -7.58 -21.85 -9.42
N VAL A 432 -7.34 -22.85 -8.57
CA VAL A 432 -6.27 -23.83 -8.78
C VAL A 432 -6.45 -24.59 -10.09
N GLU A 433 -7.68 -25.02 -10.40
CA GLU A 433 -7.99 -25.68 -11.67
C GLU A 433 -7.74 -24.78 -12.88
N ALA A 434 -8.14 -23.51 -12.82
CA ALA A 434 -7.89 -22.55 -13.89
C ALA A 434 -6.39 -22.34 -14.12
N ILE A 435 -5.59 -22.34 -13.04
CA ILE A 435 -4.12 -22.26 -13.12
C ILE A 435 -3.52 -23.53 -13.73
N ALA A 436 -3.98 -24.70 -13.28
CA ALA A 436 -3.51 -25.99 -13.76
C ALA A 436 -3.80 -26.20 -15.26
N LYS A 437 -5.00 -25.81 -15.71
CA LYS A 437 -5.42 -25.85 -17.12
C LYS A 437 -4.72 -24.79 -17.98
N GLY A 438 -4.01 -23.84 -17.37
CA GLY A 438 -3.29 -22.76 -18.07
C GLY A 438 -4.20 -21.63 -18.57
N GLN A 439 -5.48 -21.60 -18.15
CA GLN A 439 -6.37 -20.47 -18.41
C GLN A 439 -5.89 -19.22 -17.66
N ILE A 440 -5.32 -19.44 -16.47
CA ILE A 440 -4.57 -18.43 -15.72
C ILE A 440 -3.13 -18.93 -15.62
N ARG A 441 -2.16 -18.17 -16.14
CA ARG A 441 -0.75 -18.60 -16.16
C ARG A 441 -0.12 -18.52 -14.78
N GLY A 442 -0.45 -17.45 -14.06
CA GLY A 442 -0.03 -17.17 -12.70
C GLY A 442 -0.78 -15.96 -12.18
N ALA A 443 -0.38 -15.46 -11.01
CA ALA A 443 -0.94 -14.25 -10.44
C ALA A 443 0.15 -13.30 -9.96
N VAL A 444 -0.10 -11.99 -10.09
CA VAL A 444 0.86 -10.96 -9.73
C VAL A 444 0.19 -9.90 -8.86
N GLY A 445 0.81 -9.63 -7.69
CA GLY A 445 0.47 -8.48 -6.87
C GLY A 445 1.20 -7.23 -7.38
N VAL A 446 0.48 -6.30 -8.01
CA VAL A 446 1.03 -4.99 -8.40
C VAL A 446 0.63 -3.97 -7.35
N VAL A 447 1.63 -3.51 -6.59
CA VAL A 447 1.45 -2.77 -5.33
C VAL A 447 2.29 -1.50 -5.30
N GLY A 448 2.18 -0.75 -4.22
CA GLY A 448 3.06 0.38 -3.96
C GLY A 448 2.47 1.73 -4.36
N CYS A 449 3.38 2.67 -4.61
CA CYS A 449 3.13 4.10 -4.52
C CYS A 449 3.18 4.79 -5.89
N ASN A 450 3.43 6.09 -5.92
CA ASN A 450 3.95 6.80 -7.08
C ASN A 450 5.28 7.47 -6.72
N ASN A 451 6.11 7.76 -7.73
CA ASN A 451 7.39 8.42 -7.56
C ASN A 451 7.56 9.47 -8.65
N PRO A 452 7.80 10.77 -8.35
CA PRO A 452 7.87 11.82 -9.36
C PRO A 452 9.05 11.66 -10.35
N LYS A 453 10.00 10.77 -10.06
CA LYS A 453 11.07 10.36 -10.99
C LYS A 453 10.57 9.52 -12.16
N ILE A 454 9.38 8.92 -12.03
CA ILE A 454 8.71 8.15 -13.06
C ILE A 454 7.49 8.93 -13.51
N ARG A 455 7.18 8.88 -14.80
CA ARG A 455 5.91 9.39 -15.33
C ARG A 455 4.77 8.71 -14.59
N GLN A 456 4.03 9.46 -13.78
CA GLN A 456 3.03 8.94 -12.84
C GLN A 456 2.10 7.94 -13.52
N ASP A 457 1.93 6.79 -12.88
CA ASP A 457 1.05 5.67 -13.24
C ASP A 457 1.46 4.90 -14.50
N TYR A 458 2.48 5.34 -15.25
CA TYR A 458 2.98 4.64 -16.43
C TYR A 458 3.48 3.22 -16.11
N GLY A 459 4.26 3.08 -15.03
CA GLY A 459 4.83 1.81 -14.62
C GLY A 459 3.74 0.83 -14.20
N HIS A 460 2.78 1.28 -13.41
CA HIS A 460 1.64 0.46 -12.97
C HIS A 460 0.79 -0.01 -14.15
N VAL A 461 0.29 0.93 -14.95
CA VAL A 461 -0.70 0.65 -15.99
C VAL A 461 -0.11 -0.20 -17.12
N THR A 462 1.14 0.09 -17.51
CA THR A 462 1.83 -0.64 -18.58
C THR A 462 2.13 -2.07 -18.14
N LEU A 463 2.69 -2.26 -16.93
CA LEU A 463 2.98 -3.58 -16.41
C LEU A 463 1.69 -4.43 -16.31
N THR A 464 0.65 -3.89 -15.69
CA THR A 464 -0.64 -4.59 -15.54
C THR A 464 -1.20 -5.02 -16.89
N ARG A 465 -1.23 -4.10 -17.87
CA ARG A 465 -1.70 -4.40 -19.23
C ARG A 465 -0.95 -5.61 -19.83
N ARG A 466 0.38 -5.61 -19.76
CA ARG A 466 1.18 -6.71 -20.32
C ARG A 466 0.97 -8.03 -19.62
N LEU A 467 0.71 -8.02 -18.32
CA LEU A 467 0.40 -9.23 -17.57
C LEU A 467 -0.97 -9.79 -17.96
N ILE A 468 -2.02 -8.97 -17.96
CA ILE A 468 -3.38 -9.45 -18.28
C ILE A 468 -3.51 -9.89 -19.75
N GLU A 469 -2.84 -9.21 -20.70
CA GLU A 469 -2.77 -9.62 -22.13
C GLU A 469 -2.18 -11.03 -22.30
N ASN A 470 -1.40 -11.50 -21.32
CA ASN A 470 -0.71 -12.79 -21.31
C ASN A 470 -1.29 -13.77 -20.28
N ASP A 471 -2.60 -13.67 -20.00
CA ASP A 471 -3.35 -14.59 -19.13
C ASP A 471 -2.83 -14.65 -17.67
N VAL A 472 -2.16 -13.61 -17.20
CA VAL A 472 -1.73 -13.48 -15.79
C VAL A 472 -2.77 -12.67 -15.03
N LEU A 473 -3.34 -13.26 -13.98
CA LEU A 473 -4.27 -12.56 -13.09
C LEU A 473 -3.52 -11.47 -12.31
N VAL A 474 -4.04 -10.26 -12.28
CA VAL A 474 -3.43 -9.17 -11.51
C VAL A 474 -4.31 -8.82 -10.32
N VAL A 475 -3.69 -8.71 -9.14
CA VAL A 475 -4.31 -8.16 -7.94
C VAL A 475 -3.59 -6.87 -7.58
N VAL A 476 -4.35 -5.84 -7.18
CA VAL A 476 -3.81 -4.49 -6.93
C VAL A 476 -4.21 -4.00 -5.56
N THR A 477 -3.31 -3.22 -4.95
CA THR A 477 -3.53 -2.53 -3.68
C THR A 477 -2.95 -1.11 -3.73
N GLY A 478 -3.33 -0.28 -2.75
CA GLY A 478 -2.71 1.03 -2.54
C GLY A 478 -2.84 1.98 -3.74
N CYS A 479 -1.77 2.67 -4.11
CA CYS A 479 -1.79 3.64 -5.21
C CYS A 479 -1.84 2.96 -6.58
N ALA A 480 -1.37 1.71 -6.69
CA ALA A 480 -1.49 0.93 -7.92
C ALA A 480 -2.96 0.65 -8.25
N ALA A 481 -3.82 0.38 -7.26
CA ALA A 481 -5.27 0.22 -7.49
C ALA A 481 -5.88 1.48 -8.12
N VAL A 482 -5.46 2.66 -7.67
CA VAL A 482 -5.92 3.93 -8.25
C VAL A 482 -5.45 4.11 -9.69
N ALA A 483 -4.18 3.81 -9.98
CA ALA A 483 -3.60 3.89 -11.32
C ALA A 483 -4.38 3.04 -12.34
N ASN A 484 -4.59 1.77 -11.98
CA ASN A 484 -5.29 0.80 -12.83
C ASN A 484 -6.80 1.11 -12.95
N GLY A 485 -7.41 1.67 -11.89
CA GLY A 485 -8.78 2.18 -11.91
C GLY A 485 -8.94 3.32 -12.91
N LYS A 486 -8.08 4.34 -12.85
CA LYS A 486 -8.08 5.48 -13.79
C LYS A 486 -7.82 5.06 -15.23
N ALA A 487 -7.05 3.98 -15.43
CA ALA A 487 -6.80 3.39 -16.75
C ALA A 487 -7.97 2.53 -17.28
N GLY A 488 -9.03 2.34 -16.50
CA GLY A 488 -10.20 1.55 -16.89
C GLY A 488 -9.90 0.05 -16.98
N GLN A 489 -8.96 -0.47 -16.19
CA GLN A 489 -8.58 -1.89 -16.15
C GLN A 489 -9.35 -2.68 -15.08
N MET A 490 -10.15 -2.01 -14.25
CA MET A 490 -10.82 -2.58 -13.08
C MET A 490 -12.35 -2.60 -13.21
N LYS A 491 -12.88 -2.66 -14.43
CA LYS A 491 -14.31 -2.89 -14.69
C LYS A 491 -14.51 -4.29 -15.31
N PRO A 492 -15.66 -4.96 -15.12
CA PRO A 492 -15.88 -6.28 -15.69
C PRO A 492 -15.64 -6.34 -17.21
N GLU A 493 -15.97 -5.25 -17.93
CA GLU A 493 -15.76 -5.12 -19.37
C GLU A 493 -14.27 -5.10 -19.75
N SER A 494 -13.37 -4.77 -18.81
CA SER A 494 -11.91 -4.85 -19.02
C SER A 494 -11.44 -6.29 -19.24
N ALA A 495 -12.28 -7.31 -19.01
CA ALA A 495 -11.99 -8.68 -19.41
C ALA A 495 -11.62 -8.80 -20.90
N ASP A 496 -12.09 -7.87 -21.76
CA ASP A 496 -11.72 -7.83 -23.17
C ASP A 496 -10.26 -7.41 -23.42
N MET A 497 -9.59 -6.82 -22.43
CA MET A 497 -8.15 -6.49 -22.47
C MET A 497 -7.25 -7.68 -22.11
N ALA A 498 -7.83 -8.74 -21.53
CA ALA A 498 -7.07 -9.91 -21.11
C ALA A 498 -6.86 -10.90 -22.26
N GLY A 499 -5.85 -11.76 -22.09
CA GLY A 499 -5.63 -12.92 -22.95
C GLY A 499 -6.82 -13.89 -22.95
N PRO A 500 -6.88 -14.84 -23.89
CA PRO A 500 -8.05 -15.69 -24.11
C PRO A 500 -8.49 -16.51 -22.87
N GLY A 501 -7.52 -16.98 -22.08
CA GLY A 501 -7.78 -17.80 -20.90
C GLY A 501 -8.39 -16.98 -19.76
N LEU A 502 -7.70 -15.92 -19.35
CA LEU A 502 -8.14 -15.04 -18.27
C LEU A 502 -9.44 -14.33 -18.64
N LYS A 503 -9.59 -13.91 -19.89
CA LYS A 503 -10.84 -13.34 -20.44
C LYS A 503 -12.04 -14.26 -20.23
N ALA A 504 -11.89 -15.55 -20.53
CA ALA A 504 -12.99 -16.51 -20.37
C ALA A 504 -13.38 -16.66 -18.88
N VAL A 505 -12.39 -16.74 -17.98
CA VAL A 505 -12.63 -16.83 -16.53
C VAL A 505 -13.32 -15.57 -16.00
N CYS A 506 -12.81 -14.39 -16.35
CA CYS A 506 -13.38 -13.11 -15.94
C CYS A 506 -14.83 -12.93 -16.41
N LYS A 507 -15.13 -13.27 -17.66
CA LYS A 507 -16.50 -13.20 -18.20
C LYS A 507 -17.45 -14.18 -17.52
N ALA A 508 -16.97 -15.40 -17.21
CA ALA A 508 -17.78 -16.40 -16.51
C ALA A 508 -18.13 -15.97 -15.07
N LEU A 509 -17.21 -15.29 -14.39
CA LEU A 509 -17.39 -14.82 -13.01
C LEU A 509 -17.96 -13.40 -12.89
N GLY A 510 -18.04 -12.66 -14.00
CA GLY A 510 -18.49 -11.25 -13.99
C GLY A 510 -17.52 -10.30 -13.27
N ILE A 511 -16.22 -10.61 -13.26
CA ILE A 511 -15.18 -9.84 -12.55
C ILE A 511 -14.19 -9.19 -13.51
N PRO A 512 -13.53 -8.08 -13.13
CA PRO A 512 -12.40 -7.55 -13.90
C PRO A 512 -11.19 -8.50 -13.90
N PRO A 513 -10.26 -8.38 -14.87
CA PRO A 513 -8.98 -9.10 -14.86
C PRO A 513 -7.97 -8.52 -13.86
N VAL A 514 -8.29 -7.35 -13.27
CA VAL A 514 -7.50 -6.67 -12.24
C VAL A 514 -8.36 -6.51 -11.00
N LEU A 515 -8.02 -7.22 -9.92
CA LEU A 515 -8.83 -7.28 -8.69
C LEU A 515 -8.29 -6.33 -7.62
N HIS A 516 -9.13 -5.42 -7.14
CA HIS A 516 -8.81 -4.54 -6.03
C HIS A 516 -8.84 -5.28 -4.69
N MET A 517 -7.68 -5.49 -4.09
CA MET A 517 -7.59 -6.18 -2.79
C MET A 517 -7.45 -5.24 -1.59
N GLY A 518 -7.22 -3.94 -1.79
CA GLY A 518 -7.45 -2.92 -0.75
C GLY A 518 -6.31 -1.92 -0.59
N SER A 519 -6.06 -1.50 0.64
CA SER A 519 -5.01 -0.55 1.02
C SER A 519 -3.61 -1.20 1.10
N CYS A 520 -2.60 -0.46 1.54
CA CYS A 520 -1.25 -1.02 1.71
C CYS A 520 -1.16 -2.11 2.78
N VAL A 521 -1.95 -2.04 3.86
CA VAL A 521 -1.96 -3.11 4.88
C VAL A 521 -2.68 -4.35 4.35
N ASP A 522 -3.63 -4.19 3.42
CA ASP A 522 -4.36 -5.29 2.78
C ASP A 522 -3.49 -6.13 1.83
N ASN A 523 -2.22 -5.79 1.60
CA ASN A 523 -1.28 -6.67 0.89
C ASN A 523 -1.16 -8.06 1.55
N VAL A 524 -1.43 -8.14 2.85
CA VAL A 524 -1.49 -9.40 3.59
C VAL A 524 -2.60 -10.33 3.11
N ARG A 525 -3.66 -9.81 2.46
CA ARG A 525 -4.68 -10.64 1.81
C ARG A 525 -4.09 -11.46 0.67
N ILE A 526 -3.12 -10.89 -0.05
CA ILE A 526 -2.38 -11.60 -1.12
C ILE A 526 -1.57 -12.74 -0.49
N LEU A 527 -0.90 -12.50 0.64
CA LEU A 527 -0.15 -13.53 1.37
C LEU A 527 -1.06 -14.65 1.88
N VAL A 528 -2.22 -14.30 2.47
CA VAL A 528 -3.20 -15.28 2.97
C VAL A 528 -3.73 -16.14 1.81
N LEU A 529 -4.06 -15.53 0.67
CA LEU A 529 -4.51 -16.28 -0.51
C LEU A 529 -3.39 -17.17 -1.07
N ALA A 530 -2.15 -16.68 -1.13
CA ALA A 530 -1.00 -17.46 -1.56
C ALA A 530 -0.74 -18.66 -0.63
N ALA A 531 -0.82 -18.47 0.68
CA ALA A 531 -0.70 -19.54 1.66
C ALA A 531 -1.81 -20.58 1.52
N ALA A 532 -3.07 -20.15 1.37
CA ALA A 532 -4.20 -21.05 1.16
C ALA A 532 -4.06 -21.89 -0.12
N LEU A 533 -3.54 -21.29 -1.20
CA LEU A 533 -3.24 -22.01 -2.45
C LEU A 533 -2.11 -23.03 -2.27
N ALA A 534 -1.03 -22.64 -1.59
CA ALA A 534 0.10 -23.51 -1.30
C ALA A 534 -0.30 -24.71 -0.44
N ASP A 535 -1.08 -24.49 0.63
CA ASP A 535 -1.59 -25.54 1.50
C ASP A 535 -2.54 -26.49 0.75
N HIS A 536 -3.43 -25.95 -0.10
CA HIS A 536 -4.32 -26.78 -0.92
C HIS A 536 -3.55 -27.69 -1.89
N LEU A 537 -2.41 -27.22 -2.40
CA LEU A 537 -1.53 -27.96 -3.31
C LEU A 537 -0.49 -28.83 -2.58
N GLY A 538 -0.36 -28.72 -1.26
CA GLY A 538 0.67 -29.40 -0.48
C GLY A 538 2.10 -28.96 -0.83
N VAL A 539 2.28 -27.71 -1.23
CA VAL A 539 3.58 -27.11 -1.60
C VAL A 539 3.89 -25.89 -0.71
N ASP A 540 5.07 -25.32 -0.87
CA ASP A 540 5.41 -24.01 -0.29
C ASP A 540 5.01 -22.87 -1.25
N ILE A 541 4.88 -21.65 -0.74
CA ILE A 541 4.52 -20.44 -1.49
C ILE A 541 5.49 -20.21 -2.66
N ASP A 542 6.79 -20.47 -2.47
CA ASP A 542 7.81 -20.30 -3.50
C ASP A 542 7.70 -21.29 -4.67
N ALA A 543 6.89 -22.35 -4.57
CA ALA A 543 6.61 -23.23 -5.69
C ALA A 543 5.52 -22.66 -6.61
N LEU A 544 4.70 -21.74 -6.11
CA LEU A 544 3.55 -21.21 -6.85
C LEU A 544 4.00 -20.27 -7.97
N PRO A 545 3.24 -20.18 -9.09
CA PRO A 545 3.48 -19.24 -10.18
C PRO A 545 3.02 -17.83 -9.80
N LEU A 546 3.67 -17.25 -8.79
CA LEU A 546 3.35 -15.94 -8.22
C LEU A 546 4.51 -14.96 -8.38
N ALA A 547 4.21 -13.67 -8.50
CA ALA A 547 5.19 -12.60 -8.39
C ALA A 547 4.60 -11.36 -7.69
N GLY A 548 5.48 -10.53 -7.15
CA GLY A 548 5.17 -9.18 -6.68
C GLY A 548 5.77 -8.13 -7.62
N ALA A 549 5.16 -6.95 -7.65
CA ALA A 549 5.71 -5.81 -8.36
C ALA A 549 5.43 -4.48 -7.64
N ALA A 550 6.44 -3.63 -7.53
CA ALA A 550 6.28 -2.24 -7.08
C ALA A 550 6.94 -1.28 -8.08
N PRO A 551 6.27 -0.96 -9.22
CA PRO A 551 6.87 -0.20 -10.31
C PRO A 551 7.29 1.23 -9.90
N GLU A 552 6.50 1.90 -9.07
CA GLU A 552 6.68 3.32 -8.75
C GLU A 552 6.80 3.57 -7.25
N TRP A 553 7.46 2.68 -6.52
CA TRP A 553 7.60 2.81 -5.07
C TRP A 553 8.44 4.04 -4.67
N TYR A 554 8.16 4.57 -3.47
CA TYR A 554 8.98 5.63 -2.86
C TYR A 554 9.19 5.44 -1.36
N SER A 555 8.22 4.81 -0.67
CA SER A 555 8.17 4.80 0.78
C SER A 555 8.93 3.64 1.41
N GLU A 556 9.39 3.84 2.65
CA GLU A 556 9.93 2.81 3.53
C GLU A 556 8.93 1.67 3.77
N LYS A 557 7.63 1.97 3.81
CA LYS A 557 6.56 0.97 3.86
C LYS A 557 6.60 0.02 2.67
N ALA A 558 6.83 0.54 1.46
CA ALA A 558 6.95 -0.30 0.27
C ALA A 558 8.20 -1.19 0.30
N LEU A 559 9.29 -0.74 0.94
CA LEU A 559 10.47 -1.59 1.19
C LEU A 559 10.18 -2.72 2.18
N SER A 560 9.47 -2.43 3.27
CA SER A 560 9.00 -3.47 4.20
C SER A 560 8.10 -4.49 3.48
N ILE A 561 7.16 -4.01 2.65
CA ILE A 561 6.29 -4.87 1.82
C ILE A 561 7.11 -5.76 0.90
N GLY A 562 8.01 -5.18 0.10
CA GLY A 562 8.88 -5.96 -0.78
C GLY A 562 9.68 -7.02 -0.01
N ALA A 563 10.24 -6.65 1.15
CA ALA A 563 11.02 -7.55 1.99
C ALA A 563 10.19 -8.74 2.52
N TYR A 564 8.97 -8.51 3.02
CA TYR A 564 8.17 -9.62 3.54
C TYR A 564 7.60 -10.50 2.44
N VAL A 565 7.32 -9.94 1.25
CA VAL A 565 6.86 -10.70 0.07
C VAL A 565 7.97 -11.64 -0.39
N VAL A 566 9.21 -11.13 -0.51
CA VAL A 566 10.38 -11.96 -0.85
C VAL A 566 10.68 -12.99 0.25
N ALA A 567 10.66 -12.60 1.53
CA ALA A 567 10.86 -13.53 2.65
C ALA A 567 9.80 -14.64 2.71
N SER A 568 8.61 -14.37 2.16
CA SER A 568 7.52 -15.34 2.03
C SER A 568 7.63 -16.21 0.77
N GLY A 569 8.68 -16.06 -0.03
CA GLY A 569 8.94 -16.91 -1.20
C GLY A 569 8.39 -16.37 -2.53
N ILE A 570 8.03 -15.09 -2.61
CA ILE A 570 7.47 -14.50 -3.82
C ILE A 570 8.50 -13.57 -4.48
N TYR A 571 8.91 -13.91 -5.72
CA TYR A 571 9.81 -13.09 -6.52
C TYR A 571 9.21 -11.70 -6.78
N THR A 572 10.00 -10.64 -6.54
CA THR A 572 9.46 -9.27 -6.55
C THR A 572 10.29 -8.33 -7.42
N VAL A 573 9.63 -7.69 -8.40
CA VAL A 573 10.26 -6.68 -9.26
C VAL A 573 9.96 -5.27 -8.73
N VAL A 574 10.98 -4.43 -8.62
CA VAL A 574 10.84 -3.03 -8.24
C VAL A 574 11.31 -2.12 -9.39
N GLY A 575 10.54 -1.07 -9.67
CA GLY A 575 10.86 -0.17 -10.79
C GLY A 575 11.77 1.01 -10.41
N VAL A 576 11.84 1.36 -9.12
CA VAL A 576 12.75 2.39 -8.62
C VAL A 576 13.95 1.75 -7.94
N GLN A 577 15.13 2.28 -8.22
CA GLN A 577 16.38 1.82 -7.64
C GLN A 577 16.44 2.12 -6.12
N PRO A 578 16.55 1.10 -5.23
CA PRO A 578 16.80 1.34 -3.82
C PRO A 578 18.24 1.83 -3.57
N PRO A 579 18.50 2.56 -2.47
CA PRO A 579 19.82 3.11 -2.17
C PRO A 579 20.77 2.04 -1.60
N ILE A 580 21.11 1.05 -2.44
CA ILE A 580 21.95 -0.11 -2.07
C ILE A 580 23.11 -0.35 -3.03
N PHE A 581 23.13 0.32 -4.18
CA PHE A 581 24.05 0.02 -5.28
C PHE A 581 25.51 0.40 -5.02
N GLY A 582 25.78 1.06 -3.89
CA GLY A 582 27.14 1.23 -3.39
C GLY A 582 27.78 -0.05 -2.85
N SER A 583 27.01 -1.10 -2.60
CA SER A 583 27.52 -2.42 -2.17
C SER A 583 27.11 -3.49 -3.19
N PRO A 584 28.05 -3.95 -4.04
CA PRO A 584 27.80 -5.08 -4.94
C PRO A 584 27.42 -6.37 -4.20
N ASN A 585 27.97 -6.59 -3.00
CA ASN A 585 27.66 -7.78 -2.19
C ASN A 585 26.20 -7.77 -1.72
N VAL A 586 25.69 -6.63 -1.23
CA VAL A 586 24.29 -6.49 -0.86
C VAL A 586 23.38 -6.63 -2.09
N VAL A 587 23.72 -6.02 -3.22
CA VAL A 587 22.95 -6.16 -4.47
C VAL A 587 22.89 -7.61 -4.92
N ASN A 588 24.03 -8.31 -4.99
CA ASN A 588 24.10 -9.69 -5.44
C ASN A 588 23.31 -10.63 -4.51
N LEU A 589 23.38 -10.40 -3.20
CA LEU A 589 22.59 -11.16 -2.23
C LEU A 589 21.09 -10.95 -2.47
N LEU A 590 20.63 -9.70 -2.56
CA LEU A 590 19.20 -9.39 -2.69
C LEU A 590 18.61 -9.77 -4.06
N ALA A 591 19.38 -9.62 -5.14
CA ALA A 591 18.91 -9.84 -6.51
C ALA A 591 19.02 -11.30 -7.00
N GLY A 592 19.79 -12.14 -6.31
CA GLY A 592 19.96 -13.54 -6.71
C GLY A 592 20.29 -14.49 -5.55
N GLY A 593 21.16 -14.08 -4.63
CA GLY A 593 21.55 -14.93 -3.49
C GLY A 593 20.37 -15.39 -2.63
N LEU A 594 19.36 -14.53 -2.43
CA LEU A 594 18.15 -14.82 -1.64
C LEU A 594 17.30 -15.96 -2.22
N GLU A 595 17.37 -16.27 -3.53
CA GLU A 595 16.66 -17.41 -4.11
C GLU A 595 17.05 -18.71 -3.40
N ASN A 596 18.33 -18.86 -3.03
CA ASN A 596 18.84 -20.04 -2.32
C ASN A 596 18.59 -19.99 -0.79
N VAL A 597 18.07 -18.88 -0.27
CA VAL A 597 17.82 -18.65 1.16
C VAL A 597 16.33 -18.78 1.45
N VAL A 598 15.49 -18.04 0.72
CA VAL A 598 14.03 -17.96 0.94
C VAL A 598 13.21 -18.37 -0.30
N GLY A 599 13.82 -18.88 -1.38
CA GLY A 599 13.10 -19.33 -2.57
C GLY A 599 12.62 -18.22 -3.50
N ALA A 600 13.01 -16.97 -3.21
CA ALA A 600 12.72 -15.79 -4.00
C ALA A 600 13.81 -14.72 -3.84
N CYS A 601 13.89 -13.83 -4.82
CA CYS A 601 14.77 -12.66 -4.80
C CYS A 601 14.07 -11.42 -5.36
N PHE A 602 14.77 -10.29 -5.32
CA PHE A 602 14.36 -9.06 -5.98
C PHE A 602 14.87 -9.00 -7.42
N ALA A 603 14.22 -8.17 -8.25
CA ALA A 603 14.84 -7.60 -9.44
C ALA A 603 14.53 -6.11 -9.52
N VAL A 604 15.47 -5.33 -10.06
CA VAL A 604 15.30 -3.90 -10.31
C VAL A 604 15.19 -3.70 -11.81
N GLU A 605 14.02 -3.28 -12.29
CA GLU A 605 13.76 -3.06 -13.70
C GLU A 605 12.80 -1.87 -13.88
N PRO A 606 13.30 -0.67 -14.24
CA PRO A 606 12.49 0.53 -14.40
C PRO A 606 11.59 0.51 -15.63
N ASP A 607 11.89 -0.31 -16.65
CA ASP A 607 11.06 -0.44 -17.84
C ASP A 607 9.92 -1.44 -17.59
N PRO A 608 8.65 -1.00 -17.49
CA PRO A 608 7.54 -1.90 -17.19
C PRO A 608 7.31 -2.97 -18.27
N GLU A 609 7.74 -2.73 -19.52
CA GLU A 609 7.66 -3.72 -20.60
C GLU A 609 8.66 -4.88 -20.35
N LYS A 610 9.87 -4.56 -19.91
CA LYS A 610 10.89 -5.56 -19.52
C LYS A 610 10.53 -6.25 -18.21
N ALA A 611 10.01 -5.51 -17.23
CA ALA A 611 9.54 -6.06 -15.96
C ALA A 611 8.47 -7.14 -16.19
N ALA A 612 7.55 -6.91 -17.14
CA ALA A 612 6.55 -7.89 -17.52
C ALA A 612 7.18 -9.18 -18.06
N VAL A 613 8.25 -9.08 -18.86
CA VAL A 613 8.97 -10.26 -19.37
C VAL A 613 9.68 -11.01 -18.24
N LEU A 614 10.36 -10.32 -17.33
CA LEU A 614 11.01 -10.94 -16.16
C LEU A 614 10.00 -11.73 -15.32
N ILE A 615 8.85 -11.13 -15.02
CA ILE A 615 7.77 -11.76 -14.25
C ILE A 615 7.20 -12.96 -14.99
N ARG A 616 6.92 -12.85 -16.29
CA ARG A 616 6.38 -13.95 -17.09
C ARG A 616 7.36 -15.12 -17.15
N ARG A 617 8.66 -14.86 -17.37
CA ARG A 617 9.69 -15.90 -17.33
C ARG A 617 9.74 -16.61 -15.97
N HIS A 618 9.64 -15.85 -14.88
CA HIS A 618 9.57 -16.42 -13.53
C HIS A 618 8.34 -17.33 -13.36
N ILE A 619 7.16 -16.84 -13.72
CA ILE A 619 5.89 -17.60 -13.67
C ILE A 619 6.02 -18.92 -14.44
N GLU A 620 6.54 -18.88 -15.67
CA GLU A 620 6.69 -20.07 -16.49
C GLU A 620 7.72 -21.07 -15.93
N LYS A 621 8.80 -20.58 -15.31
CA LYS A 621 9.75 -21.42 -14.57
C LYS A 621 9.06 -22.15 -13.41
N LYS A 622 8.21 -21.47 -12.64
CA LYS A 622 7.45 -22.08 -11.54
C LYS A 622 6.41 -23.09 -12.05
N ARG A 623 5.69 -22.78 -13.13
CA ARG A 623 4.78 -23.74 -13.81
C ARG A 623 5.51 -25.02 -14.23
N LYS A 624 6.68 -24.89 -14.86
CA LYS A 624 7.55 -26.03 -15.21
C LYS A 624 7.94 -26.83 -13.97
N GLY A 625 8.31 -26.17 -12.88
CA GLY A 625 8.63 -26.82 -11.59
C GLY A 625 7.46 -27.61 -11.00
N LEU A 626 6.23 -27.11 -11.15
CA LEU A 626 4.99 -27.79 -10.76
C LEU A 626 4.50 -28.84 -11.78
N LYS A 627 5.26 -29.09 -12.86
CA LYS A 627 4.89 -30.02 -13.95
C LYS A 627 3.57 -29.64 -14.64
N LEU A 628 3.23 -28.34 -14.66
CA LEU A 628 2.10 -27.80 -15.40
C LEU A 628 2.49 -27.48 -16.85
N PRO A 629 1.52 -27.38 -17.78
CA PRO A 629 1.79 -26.84 -19.11
C PRO A 629 2.43 -25.46 -19.02
N PHE A 630 3.58 -25.27 -19.68
CA PHE A 630 4.37 -24.04 -19.62
C PHE A 630 4.83 -23.60 -21.01
N VAL A 631 5.16 -22.32 -21.14
CA VAL A 631 5.86 -21.75 -22.31
C VAL A 631 7.32 -21.64 -21.92
N ASP A 632 8.24 -22.07 -22.80
CA ASP A 632 9.67 -22.00 -22.52
C ASP A 632 10.08 -20.55 -22.18
N PRO A 633 10.55 -20.25 -20.96
CA PRO A 633 10.90 -18.89 -20.54
C PRO A 633 11.86 -18.18 -21.50
N ASP A 634 12.78 -18.92 -22.13
CA ASP A 634 13.79 -18.36 -23.03
C ASP A 634 13.18 -17.89 -24.36
N THR A 635 12.00 -18.40 -24.73
CA THR A 635 11.25 -17.97 -25.92
C THR A 635 10.44 -16.71 -25.71
N ILE A 636 10.25 -16.27 -24.45
CA ILE A 636 9.58 -15.00 -24.15
C ILE A 636 10.58 -13.88 -24.41
N ALA A 637 10.51 -13.27 -25.59
CA ALA A 637 11.45 -12.24 -26.02
C ALA A 637 11.35 -10.98 -25.15
N MET A 638 12.52 -10.40 -24.82
CA MET A 638 12.57 -9.05 -24.27
C MET A 638 12.11 -8.06 -25.35
N PRO A 639 11.39 -6.98 -24.98
CA PRO A 639 11.10 -5.92 -25.93
C PRO A 639 12.43 -5.37 -26.47
N SER A 640 12.48 -5.03 -27.76
CA SER A 640 13.57 -4.22 -28.30
C SER A 640 13.71 -2.96 -27.45
N ALA A 641 14.93 -2.51 -27.15
CA ALA A 641 15.14 -1.25 -26.46
C ALA A 641 14.30 -0.17 -27.16
N SER A 642 13.27 0.35 -26.49
CA SER A 642 12.48 1.46 -26.98
C SER A 642 13.42 2.66 -27.11
N ALA A 643 13.43 3.28 -28.28
CA ALA A 643 14.23 4.47 -28.60
C ALA A 643 13.85 5.66 -27.70
#